data_AF-A0A0D6SSJ7-F1
#
_entry.id   AF-A0A0D6SSJ7-F1
#
_cell.length_a   1.000
_cell.length_b   1.000
_cell.length_c   1.000
_cell.angle_alpha   90.00
_cell.angle_beta   90.00
_cell.angle_gamma   90.00
#
_symmetry.space_group_name_H-M   'P 1'
#
loop_
_entity.id
_entity.type
_entity.pdbx_description
1 polymer ?
#
loop_
_entity_poly.entity_id
_entity_poly.type
_entity_poly.pdbx_seq_one_letter_code
_entity_poly.pdbx_strand_id
1 'polypeptide(L)'
;MNHENNDTAVLFGNGDELPSNGSDNLHINDLIAGLKRREVLAGGATLGALAFLGVSLPGQAQATEIEAEARGLGFPFRPRKRLGFEGIPTGRADTVTVPPGYKATAFIPWGTPITGRYPAFADDASNSAQDQAEQTGMHHDGMHFFPIDARHGIGARSDHGLLVLNHEYIDAPLLHPNGPTVVNGKRTSAEEVRKEINAHGVSVVEIRRDVRGEWNVVPSPRNRRITAATPMRISGPARGHALMQTRYSPDGTQSRGTQNNCSNGFTPWGTYLTCEENWAGYFATRDADLPRELKRYGLRNTSRFGWETLAGDEFERFDATRKAADAKGDYRNEPNQFGWIVEIDPFDPTSTPVKRTALGRFAHEGLIFAPVKPGRRVVCYSGDDSQNEYIYKYVSRDTFRPGKRNHRLLDDGTLYVARFNADGSGQWLALDINDPAFQQACQKAGVTFADQGDVLVNTRLAADTVGATKMDRPEWGAVNPDNGEVYFTLTNNTARTTPDAPNPRPNNAYGHIIRWREQSRDYAGARFNWNLFLLAGPQSDSRGPNGQPLDAGTILASPDGLWFDEDGRLWIQTDMSGSQLASGPFGNNQMLVADPRTGEMKRFLVGPLGAEITGITATPDFRTLFVNIQHPGEGSTPTNLTSTWPDGPGRRPRSATVVITREDRRRIL
;
A
#
# COMPACT_ATOMS: atom_id res chain seq x y z
N MET A 1 6.53 18.44 -35.12
CA MET A 1 6.98 17.15 -34.53
C MET A 1 5.82 16.20 -34.63
N ASN A 2 6.07 15.00 -35.14
CA ASN A 2 5.09 14.06 -35.67
C ASN A 2 4.06 13.56 -34.64
N HIS A 3 2.84 13.35 -35.12
CA HIS A 3 1.66 12.88 -34.38
C HIS A 3 1.62 11.36 -34.09
N GLU A 4 2.73 10.63 -34.21
CA GLU A 4 2.76 9.16 -34.05
C GLU A 4 3.09 8.65 -32.63
N ASN A 5 3.37 9.53 -31.65
CA ASN A 5 3.80 9.11 -30.30
C ASN A 5 2.68 9.05 -29.23
N ASN A 6 1.40 9.20 -29.59
CA ASN A 6 0.32 9.27 -28.58
C ASN A 6 -0.29 7.93 -28.17
N ASP A 7 -0.24 6.90 -29.03
CA ASP A 7 -0.89 5.61 -28.73
C ASP A 7 -0.10 4.76 -27.73
N THR A 8 1.22 4.92 -27.65
CA THR A 8 2.09 4.20 -26.69
C THR A 8 2.05 4.79 -25.29
N ALA A 9 1.77 6.10 -25.15
CA ALA A 9 1.68 6.75 -23.84
C ALA A 9 0.44 6.29 -23.04
N VAL A 10 -0.61 5.81 -23.73
CA VAL A 10 -1.83 5.31 -23.10
C VAL A 10 -1.61 3.95 -22.40
N LEU A 11 -0.65 3.15 -22.87
CA LEU A 11 -0.47 1.77 -22.41
C LEU A 11 0.60 1.58 -21.29
N PHE A 12 1.39 2.59 -20.96
CA PHE A 12 2.57 2.37 -20.10
C PHE A 12 2.84 3.53 -19.12
N GLY A 13 1.80 4.17 -18.58
CA GLY A 13 1.92 5.20 -17.54
C GLY A 13 2.31 4.65 -16.15
N ASN A 14 2.56 5.56 -15.20
CA ASN A 14 3.00 5.31 -13.82
C ASN A 14 2.03 4.42 -13.01
N GLY A 15 0.73 4.44 -13.33
CA GLY A 15 -0.19 3.37 -12.95
C GLY A 15 -1.19 3.68 -11.85
N ASP A 16 -1.12 4.86 -11.23
CA ASP A 16 -2.10 5.32 -10.22
C ASP A 16 -3.54 5.21 -10.73
N GLU A 17 -4.44 4.80 -9.86
CA GLU A 17 -5.87 4.82 -10.14
C GLU A 17 -6.32 6.27 -10.30
N LEU A 18 -6.92 6.54 -11.46
CA LEU A 18 -7.46 7.86 -11.73
C LEU A 18 -8.72 8.12 -10.89
N PRO A 19 -8.98 9.38 -10.50
CA PRO A 19 -10.08 9.71 -9.61
C PRO A 19 -11.42 9.16 -10.09
N SER A 20 -12.07 8.36 -9.25
CA SER A 20 -13.33 7.67 -9.56
C SER A 20 -14.46 7.94 -8.54
N ASN A 21 -14.16 8.65 -7.45
CA ASN A 21 -15.16 9.08 -6.48
C ASN A 21 -15.96 10.30 -6.97
N GLY A 22 -17.19 10.04 -7.43
CA GLY A 22 -18.15 11.07 -7.82
C GLY A 22 -19.21 11.37 -6.75
N SER A 23 -19.04 10.93 -5.50
CA SER A 23 -20.06 11.09 -4.47
C SER A 23 -20.15 12.53 -3.94
N ASP A 24 -21.37 12.93 -3.62
CA ASP A 24 -21.69 14.18 -2.90
C ASP A 24 -21.37 14.08 -1.39
N ASN A 25 -20.65 13.04 -0.97
CA ASN A 25 -20.22 12.93 0.41
C ASN A 25 -19.49 14.19 0.83
N LEU A 26 -19.76 14.58 2.07
CA LEU A 26 -19.39 15.89 2.57
C LEU A 26 -17.86 15.94 2.65
N HIS A 27 -17.25 16.93 1.99
CA HIS A 27 -16.06 17.55 2.56
C HIS A 27 -16.57 18.28 3.80
N ILE A 28 -15.95 18.08 4.97
CA ILE A 28 -16.59 18.28 6.28
C ILE A 28 -17.32 19.62 6.50
N ASN A 29 -16.95 20.67 5.76
CA ASN A 29 -17.50 22.02 5.86
C ASN A 29 -19.00 22.09 5.50
N ASP A 30 -19.52 21.14 4.73
CA ASP A 30 -20.95 21.12 4.37
C ASP A 30 -21.86 20.71 5.55
N LEU A 31 -21.31 20.13 6.63
CA LEU A 31 -22.04 19.91 7.90
C LEU A 31 -22.15 21.19 8.75
N ILE A 32 -21.28 22.17 8.52
CA ILE A 32 -21.26 23.44 9.27
C ILE A 32 -22.20 24.47 8.61
N ALA A 33 -22.44 24.36 7.29
CA ALA A 33 -23.35 25.25 6.56
C ALA A 33 -24.84 25.14 6.98
N GLY A 34 -25.22 24.05 7.68
CA GLY A 34 -26.55 23.90 8.30
C GLY A 34 -26.79 24.81 9.51
N LEU A 35 -25.73 25.42 10.07
CA LEU A 35 -25.79 26.31 11.22
C LEU A 35 -24.94 27.56 10.97
N LYS A 36 -25.60 28.57 10.35
CA LYS A 36 -25.20 29.97 10.19
C LYS A 36 -24.42 30.34 8.91
N ARG A 37 -25.20 30.68 7.87
CA ARG A 37 -24.78 31.63 6.82
C ARG A 37 -24.63 33.03 7.44
N ARG A 38 -23.39 33.50 7.61
CA ARG A 38 -22.95 34.89 7.36
C ARG A 38 -21.44 34.97 7.58
N GLU A 39 -20.77 35.59 6.61
CA GLU A 39 -19.37 36.06 6.64
C GLU A 39 -18.26 35.04 6.37
N VAL A 40 -18.03 34.70 5.09
CA VAL A 40 -16.66 34.61 4.54
C VAL A 40 -16.69 35.11 3.08
N LEU A 41 -16.46 36.42 2.92
CA LEU A 41 -16.05 37.04 1.67
C LEU A 41 -14.84 37.93 2.00
N ALA A 42 -13.81 37.84 1.15
CA ALA A 42 -12.58 38.63 1.10
C ALA A 42 -11.33 38.06 1.81
N GLY A 43 -10.37 37.61 0.97
CA GLY A 43 -9.01 38.18 0.95
C GLY A 43 -7.95 37.58 1.88
N GLY A 44 -7.03 36.81 1.29
CA GLY A 44 -5.59 36.74 1.60
C GLY A 44 -5.11 36.64 3.05
N ALA A 45 -4.78 35.42 3.49
CA ALA A 45 -3.66 35.06 4.38
C ALA A 45 -3.76 33.56 4.76
N THR A 46 -2.99 32.70 4.10
CA THR A 46 -3.13 31.22 4.18
C THR A 46 -2.67 30.57 5.49
N LEU A 47 -2.27 31.36 6.50
CA LEU A 47 -1.95 30.85 7.85
C LEU A 47 -3.10 31.00 8.86
N GLY A 48 -4.13 31.80 8.56
CA GLY A 48 -5.25 32.04 9.48
C GLY A 48 -6.33 30.94 9.47
N ALA A 49 -6.45 30.18 8.37
CA ALA A 49 -7.50 29.17 8.20
C ALA A 49 -7.34 27.96 9.15
N LEU A 50 -6.10 27.59 9.51
CA LEU A 50 -5.82 26.48 10.44
C LEU A 50 -6.33 26.77 11.86
N ALA A 51 -6.27 28.03 12.30
CA ALA A 51 -6.83 28.45 13.59
C ALA A 51 -8.38 28.53 13.54
N PHE A 52 -8.95 28.87 12.38
CA PHE A 52 -10.39 29.00 12.17
C PHE A 52 -11.13 27.65 12.09
N LEU A 53 -10.42 26.57 11.68
CA LEU A 53 -10.96 25.21 11.64
C LEU A 53 -10.79 24.43 12.96
N GLY A 54 -10.31 25.07 14.03
CA GLY A 54 -10.21 24.44 15.36
C GLY A 54 -9.21 23.29 15.45
N VAL A 55 -8.33 23.11 14.45
CA VAL A 55 -7.29 22.07 14.45
C VAL A 55 -6.19 22.47 15.44
N SER A 56 -6.45 22.19 16.71
CA SER A 56 -5.45 22.30 17.78
C SER A 56 -4.50 21.12 17.66
N LEU A 57 -3.27 21.37 17.21
CA LEU A 57 -2.18 20.41 17.42
C LEU A 57 -1.67 20.59 18.85
N PRO A 58 -1.61 19.53 19.66
CA PRO A 58 -1.13 19.65 21.02
C PRO A 58 0.33 20.07 21.07
N GLY A 59 0.61 21.08 21.91
CA GLY A 59 1.95 21.27 22.47
C GLY A 59 2.28 20.18 23.50
N GLN A 60 3.51 20.20 24.02
CA GLN A 60 4.10 19.19 24.93
C GLN A 60 3.22 18.75 26.12
N ALA A 61 2.21 19.51 26.52
CA ALA A 61 1.28 19.18 27.61
C ALA A 61 0.39 17.95 27.36
N GLN A 62 0.05 17.61 26.10
CA GLN A 62 -0.78 16.44 25.82
C GLN A 62 0.03 15.13 25.82
N ALA A 63 1.36 15.21 25.61
CA ALA A 63 2.25 14.05 25.70
C ALA A 63 2.27 13.45 27.13
N THR A 64 2.19 14.29 28.17
CA THR A 64 2.13 13.86 29.57
C THR A 64 0.80 13.17 29.94
N GLU A 65 -0.33 13.62 29.39
CA GLU A 65 -1.63 12.95 29.59
C GLU A 65 -1.68 11.61 28.84
N ILE A 66 -1.17 11.59 27.60
CA ILE A 66 -0.99 10.36 26.80
C ILE A 66 -0.15 9.32 27.55
N GLU A 67 0.92 9.74 28.23
CA GLU A 67 1.78 8.86 29.03
C GLU A 67 1.08 8.27 30.25
N ALA A 68 0.24 9.06 30.95
CA ALA A 68 -0.52 8.59 32.10
C ALA A 68 -1.60 7.56 31.70
N GLU A 69 -2.29 7.79 30.57
CA GLU A 69 -3.31 6.88 30.05
C GLU A 69 -2.72 5.60 29.43
N ALA A 70 -1.60 5.68 28.72
CA ALA A 70 -0.93 4.52 28.13
C ALA A 70 -0.52 3.49 29.19
N ARG A 71 -0.10 3.95 30.38
CA ARG A 71 0.16 3.08 31.55
C ARG A 71 -1.10 2.35 32.02
N GLY A 72 -2.27 2.99 31.94
CA GLY A 72 -3.57 2.37 32.25
C GLY A 72 -4.05 1.32 31.24
N LEU A 73 -3.49 1.32 30.02
CA LEU A 73 -3.81 0.39 28.94
C LEU A 73 -2.83 -0.79 28.81
N GLY A 74 -1.80 -0.82 29.66
CA GLY A 74 -0.84 -1.93 29.75
C GLY A 74 0.21 -1.93 28.64
N PHE A 75 0.53 -0.77 28.06
CA PHE A 75 1.66 -0.65 27.15
C PHE A 75 2.99 -0.51 27.92
N PRO A 76 4.08 -1.12 27.46
CA PRO A 76 5.38 -1.04 28.12
C PRO A 76 5.96 0.37 27.99
N PHE A 77 6.35 0.98 29.12
CA PHE A 77 7.07 2.25 29.11
C PHE A 77 8.58 1.99 29.01
N ARG A 78 9.19 2.24 27.84
CA ARG A 78 10.65 2.20 27.67
C ARG A 78 11.22 3.62 27.70
N PRO A 79 12.20 3.95 28.56
CA PRO A 79 12.87 5.26 28.52
C PRO A 79 13.67 5.40 27.24
N ARG A 80 13.40 6.44 26.45
CA ARG A 80 14.04 6.65 25.14
C ARG A 80 15.24 7.60 25.24
N LYS A 81 16.28 7.27 24.48
CA LYS A 81 17.37 8.20 24.15
C LYS A 81 16.99 8.95 22.86
N ARG A 82 17.59 10.13 22.65
CA ARG A 82 17.51 10.86 21.37
C ARG A 82 17.82 9.94 20.19
N LEU A 83 17.35 10.29 19.00
CA LEU A 83 17.69 9.54 17.78
C LEU A 83 19.22 9.45 17.63
N GLY A 84 19.75 8.23 17.77
CA GLY A 84 21.18 7.95 18.00
C GLY A 84 22.11 8.06 16.80
N PHE A 85 21.68 8.78 15.75
CA PHE A 85 22.41 8.98 14.51
C PHE A 85 22.38 10.46 14.10
N GLU A 86 23.31 10.84 13.22
CA GLU A 86 23.32 12.14 12.56
C GLU A 86 22.42 12.07 11.31
N GLY A 87 21.47 13.00 11.19
CA GLY A 87 20.58 13.05 10.02
C GLY A 87 21.37 13.44 8.77
N ILE A 88 21.02 12.86 7.64
CA ILE A 88 21.66 13.17 6.34
C ILE A 88 20.89 14.29 5.59
N PRO A 89 21.57 15.08 4.75
CA PRO A 89 20.89 16.06 3.90
C PRO A 89 20.05 15.38 2.82
N THR A 90 19.21 16.15 2.14
CA THR A 90 18.61 15.72 0.87
C THR A 90 19.71 15.55 -0.19
N GLY A 91 19.44 14.76 -1.23
CA GLY A 91 20.41 14.49 -2.29
C GLY A 91 19.76 14.01 -3.57
N ARG A 92 20.52 14.04 -4.67
CA ARG A 92 20.10 13.59 -6.00
C ARG A 92 21.11 12.63 -6.64
N ALA A 93 21.90 11.96 -5.81
CA ALA A 93 22.88 10.99 -6.29
C ALA A 93 22.17 9.72 -6.75
N ASP A 94 22.70 9.06 -7.78
CA ASP A 94 22.20 7.76 -8.25
C ASP A 94 22.72 6.61 -7.35
N THR A 95 22.50 6.73 -6.05
CA THR A 95 23.02 5.84 -5.01
C THR A 95 22.08 5.81 -3.81
N VAL A 96 22.15 4.78 -2.99
CA VAL A 96 21.53 4.79 -1.66
C VAL A 96 22.50 5.41 -0.66
N THR A 97 22.09 6.51 -0.02
CA THR A 97 22.86 7.20 1.02
C THR A 97 22.26 6.95 2.39
N VAL A 98 23.09 6.60 3.38
CA VAL A 98 22.72 6.39 4.79
C VAL A 98 23.71 7.13 5.72
N PRO A 99 23.37 7.38 7.00
CA PRO A 99 24.24 8.06 7.96
C PRO A 99 25.62 7.42 8.10
N PRO A 100 26.64 8.20 8.49
CA PRO A 100 27.95 7.66 8.87
C PRO A 100 27.83 6.56 9.93
N GLY A 101 28.64 5.50 9.79
CA GLY A 101 28.59 4.32 10.66
C GLY A 101 27.56 3.26 10.24
N TYR A 102 26.82 3.49 9.16
CA TYR A 102 25.91 2.52 8.53
C TYR A 102 26.42 2.14 7.14
N LYS A 103 26.08 0.92 6.74
CA LYS A 103 26.28 0.40 5.38
C LYS A 103 24.94 -0.01 4.81
N ALA A 104 24.68 0.40 3.57
CA ALA A 104 23.57 -0.06 2.74
C ALA A 104 24.14 -0.94 1.61
N THR A 105 23.56 -2.11 1.36
CA THR A 105 24.01 -3.03 0.29
C THR A 105 22.80 -3.59 -0.44
N ALA A 106 22.78 -3.44 -1.78
CA ALA A 106 21.73 -4.02 -2.61
C ALA A 106 21.72 -5.55 -2.48
N PHE A 107 20.52 -6.11 -2.42
CA PHE A 107 20.24 -7.50 -2.16
C PHE A 107 18.99 -7.91 -2.95
N ILE A 108 19.02 -9.10 -3.54
CA ILE A 108 17.92 -9.67 -4.35
C ILE A 108 17.28 -8.70 -5.37
N PRO A 109 18.05 -8.01 -6.24
CA PRO A 109 17.47 -7.16 -7.29
C PRO A 109 16.48 -7.93 -8.17
N TRP A 110 15.58 -7.22 -8.86
CA TRP A 110 14.70 -7.80 -9.88
C TRP A 110 15.48 -8.75 -10.79
N GLY A 111 14.90 -9.92 -11.06
CA GLY A 111 15.55 -10.97 -11.86
C GLY A 111 16.45 -11.90 -11.05
N THR A 112 16.53 -11.77 -9.72
CA THR A 112 17.31 -12.69 -8.89
C THR A 112 16.69 -14.09 -8.94
N PRO A 113 17.44 -15.14 -9.33
CA PRO A 113 16.91 -16.50 -9.38
C PRO A 113 16.58 -17.04 -7.99
N ILE A 114 15.38 -17.59 -7.84
CA ILE A 114 14.92 -18.14 -6.55
C ILE A 114 14.31 -19.53 -6.65
N THR A 115 13.78 -19.95 -7.81
CA THR A 115 13.18 -21.28 -7.99
C THR A 115 13.62 -21.95 -9.30
N GLY A 116 13.07 -23.13 -9.58
CA GLY A 116 13.26 -23.85 -10.84
C GLY A 116 14.72 -24.15 -11.13
N ARG A 117 15.21 -23.72 -12.30
CA ARG A 117 16.60 -23.90 -12.73
C ARG A 117 17.56 -22.83 -12.19
N TYR A 118 17.05 -21.90 -11.39
CA TYR A 118 17.76 -20.70 -10.93
C TYR A 118 18.37 -19.91 -12.09
N PRO A 119 17.56 -19.46 -13.07
CA PRO A 119 18.05 -18.78 -14.26
C PRO A 119 18.64 -17.42 -13.88
N ALA A 120 19.90 -17.19 -14.25
CA ALA A 120 20.55 -15.90 -14.02
C ALA A 120 19.83 -14.76 -14.77
N PHE A 121 19.87 -13.57 -14.18
CA PHE A 121 19.41 -12.36 -14.86
C PHE A 121 20.29 -12.09 -16.10
N ALA A 122 19.64 -11.77 -17.21
CA ALA A 122 20.26 -11.34 -18.44
C ALA A 122 20.17 -9.81 -18.52
N ASP A 123 21.32 -9.13 -18.59
CA ASP A 123 21.39 -7.66 -18.51
C ASP A 123 20.67 -6.94 -19.66
N ASP A 124 20.52 -7.61 -20.80
CA ASP A 124 19.74 -7.13 -21.96
C ASP A 124 18.23 -7.36 -21.81
N ALA A 125 17.78 -7.94 -20.70
CA ALA A 125 16.42 -8.38 -20.43
C ALA A 125 15.91 -9.49 -21.37
N SER A 126 16.79 -10.30 -21.98
CA SER A 126 16.41 -11.42 -22.86
C SER A 126 15.87 -12.65 -22.14
N ASN A 127 15.82 -12.65 -20.80
CA ASN A 127 15.16 -13.71 -20.03
C ASN A 127 13.74 -13.97 -20.54
N SER A 128 13.38 -15.25 -20.65
CA SER A 128 12.04 -15.68 -21.04
C SER A 128 11.01 -15.43 -19.93
N ALA A 129 9.73 -15.53 -20.27
CA ALA A 129 8.61 -15.57 -19.36
C ALA A 129 8.72 -16.69 -18.33
N GLN A 130 9.29 -17.84 -18.72
CA GLN A 130 9.57 -18.93 -17.77
C GLN A 130 10.70 -18.56 -16.81
N ASP A 131 11.76 -17.91 -17.29
CA ASP A 131 12.83 -17.43 -16.41
C ASP A 131 12.30 -16.41 -15.41
N GLN A 132 11.47 -15.47 -15.87
CA GLN A 132 10.84 -14.49 -15.01
C GLN A 132 9.91 -15.14 -13.96
N ALA A 133 9.26 -16.27 -14.28
CA ALA A 133 8.47 -17.04 -13.31
C ALA A 133 9.32 -17.69 -12.21
N GLU A 134 10.64 -17.80 -12.42
CA GLU A 134 11.61 -18.44 -11.52
C GLU A 134 12.53 -17.44 -10.80
N GLN A 135 12.40 -16.16 -11.15
CA GLN A 135 13.16 -15.04 -10.60
C GLN A 135 12.29 -14.15 -9.70
N THR A 136 12.87 -13.28 -8.88
CA THR A 136 12.14 -12.19 -8.23
C THR A 136 11.45 -11.31 -9.29
N GLY A 137 10.27 -10.80 -8.96
CA GLY A 137 9.52 -9.89 -9.81
C GLY A 137 10.13 -8.49 -9.88
N MET A 138 9.44 -7.58 -10.56
CA MET A 138 9.85 -6.19 -10.74
C MET A 138 9.12 -5.30 -9.74
N HIS A 139 9.75 -4.18 -9.37
CA HIS A 139 9.18 -3.17 -8.46
C HIS A 139 8.79 -3.73 -7.09
N HIS A 140 9.84 -4.05 -6.32
CA HIS A 140 9.77 -4.55 -4.95
C HIS A 140 9.06 -3.55 -4.03
N ASP A 141 7.93 -3.94 -3.45
CA ASP A 141 7.13 -3.07 -2.56
C ASP A 141 7.03 -3.61 -1.13
N GLY A 142 5.83 -3.75 -0.56
CA GLY A 142 5.58 -4.20 0.79
C GLY A 142 6.30 -5.50 1.10
N MET A 143 6.83 -5.64 2.31
CA MET A 143 7.59 -6.82 2.69
C MET A 143 7.56 -7.16 4.17
N HIS A 144 7.91 -8.42 4.47
CA HIS A 144 8.09 -8.87 5.84
C HIS A 144 9.16 -9.96 5.93
N PHE A 145 10.02 -9.85 6.95
CA PHE A 145 10.95 -10.90 7.34
C PHE A 145 10.29 -11.82 8.36
N PHE A 146 10.03 -13.06 7.96
CA PHE A 146 9.59 -14.11 8.88
C PHE A 146 10.82 -14.90 9.35
N PRO A 147 11.18 -14.86 10.65
CA PRO A 147 12.19 -15.77 11.20
C PRO A 147 11.88 -17.22 10.85
N ILE A 148 12.90 -18.04 10.59
CA ILE A 148 12.64 -19.43 10.13
C ILE A 148 11.85 -20.27 11.16
N ASP A 149 11.90 -19.89 12.43
CA ASP A 149 11.17 -20.46 13.54
C ASP A 149 9.76 -19.87 13.74
N ALA A 150 9.30 -18.97 12.86
CA ALA A 150 8.01 -18.27 12.95
C ALA A 150 6.82 -19.03 12.34
N ARG A 151 6.96 -20.31 11.95
CA ARG A 151 5.89 -21.08 11.27
C ARG A 151 4.54 -21.06 12.00
N HIS A 152 4.57 -20.97 13.33
CA HIS A 152 3.38 -21.00 14.18
C HIS A 152 3.16 -19.71 14.99
N GLY A 153 3.79 -18.59 14.59
CA GLY A 153 3.62 -17.29 15.25
C GLY A 153 4.88 -16.44 15.18
N ILE A 154 5.20 -15.75 16.27
CA ILE A 154 6.36 -14.85 16.32
C ILE A 154 7.62 -15.69 16.57
N GLY A 155 8.55 -15.70 15.61
CA GLY A 155 9.88 -16.31 15.76
C GLY A 155 10.93 -15.32 16.26
N ALA A 156 12.11 -15.83 16.63
CA ALA A 156 13.19 -15.02 17.21
C ALA A 156 14.52 -15.14 16.46
N ARG A 157 14.62 -16.01 15.44
CA ARG A 157 15.84 -16.12 14.63
C ARG A 157 16.07 -14.85 13.81
N SER A 158 17.29 -14.31 13.93
CA SER A 158 17.70 -13.06 13.28
C SER A 158 18.74 -13.24 12.18
N ASP A 159 19.19 -14.46 11.95
CA ASP A 159 20.21 -14.81 10.97
C ASP A 159 19.68 -15.73 9.86
N HIS A 160 18.42 -16.19 9.96
CA HIS A 160 17.81 -17.11 9.00
C HIS A 160 16.29 -16.93 9.01
N GLY A 161 15.71 -16.73 7.84
CA GLY A 161 14.26 -16.56 7.69
C GLY A 161 13.79 -16.57 6.25
N LEU A 162 12.51 -16.29 6.07
CA LEU A 162 11.88 -16.04 4.78
C LEU A 162 11.66 -14.53 4.64
N LEU A 163 12.22 -13.93 3.61
CA LEU A 163 11.88 -12.59 3.18
C LEU A 163 10.77 -12.70 2.15
N VAL A 164 9.60 -12.16 2.47
CA VAL A 164 8.42 -12.16 1.60
C VAL A 164 8.19 -10.73 1.16
N LEU A 165 8.13 -10.50 -0.15
CA LEU A 165 8.04 -9.17 -0.73
C LEU A 165 7.17 -9.14 -1.99
N ASN A 166 6.42 -8.07 -2.13
CA ASN A 166 5.55 -7.79 -3.26
C ASN A 166 6.33 -7.29 -4.49
N HIS A 167 5.69 -7.39 -5.64
CA HIS A 167 6.12 -6.92 -6.96
C HIS A 167 4.92 -6.22 -7.60
N GLU A 168 4.89 -4.90 -7.46
CA GLU A 168 3.68 -4.12 -7.64
C GLU A 168 3.29 -4.01 -9.12
N TYR A 169 4.16 -3.43 -9.93
CA TYR A 169 3.96 -3.26 -11.37
C TYR A 169 5.24 -3.51 -12.17
N ILE A 170 5.23 -3.13 -13.45
CA ILE A 170 6.39 -3.22 -14.34
C ILE A 170 6.62 -1.93 -15.13
N ASP A 171 7.88 -1.65 -15.42
CA ASP A 171 8.26 -0.83 -16.56
C ASP A 171 8.36 -1.72 -17.80
N ALA A 172 7.26 -1.87 -18.56
CA ALA A 172 7.24 -2.70 -19.77
C ALA A 172 8.36 -2.33 -20.78
N PRO A 173 8.72 -1.05 -21.00
CA PRO A 173 9.88 -0.69 -21.81
C PRO A 173 11.20 -1.27 -21.30
N LEU A 174 11.37 -1.47 -19.99
CA LEU A 174 12.59 -2.05 -19.42
C LEU A 174 12.57 -3.57 -19.32
N LEU A 175 11.39 -4.17 -19.20
CA LEU A 175 11.24 -5.62 -19.04
C LEU A 175 11.63 -6.41 -20.30
N HIS A 176 11.61 -5.77 -21.48
CA HIS A 176 11.88 -6.40 -22.77
C HIS A 176 13.12 -5.81 -23.44
N PRO A 177 13.89 -6.59 -24.24
CA PRO A 177 15.11 -6.10 -24.88
C PRO A 177 14.91 -4.85 -25.73
N ASN A 178 13.78 -4.76 -26.43
CA ASN A 178 13.43 -3.64 -27.31
C ASN A 178 12.16 -2.90 -26.86
N GLY A 179 11.75 -3.09 -25.60
CA GLY A 179 10.44 -2.69 -25.12
C GLY A 179 9.31 -3.57 -25.68
N PRO A 180 8.05 -3.27 -25.33
CA PRO A 180 6.90 -4.08 -25.69
C PRO A 180 6.59 -4.00 -27.20
N THR A 181 6.44 -5.15 -27.86
CA THR A 181 5.99 -5.24 -29.27
C THR A 181 4.51 -4.88 -29.44
N VAL A 182 4.24 -3.71 -30.04
CA VAL A 182 2.89 -3.22 -30.34
C VAL A 182 2.71 -3.04 -31.84
N VAL A 183 1.66 -3.64 -32.42
CA VAL A 183 1.30 -3.50 -33.84
C VAL A 183 -0.14 -3.01 -33.93
N ASN A 184 -0.37 -1.87 -34.60
CA ASN A 184 -1.69 -1.23 -34.71
C ASN A 184 -2.38 -1.04 -33.34
N GLY A 185 -1.63 -0.61 -32.33
CA GLY A 185 -2.13 -0.38 -30.97
C GLY A 185 -2.44 -1.65 -30.17
N LYS A 186 -2.00 -2.84 -30.60
CA LYS A 186 -2.24 -4.12 -29.92
C LYS A 186 -0.96 -4.89 -29.63
N ARG A 187 -0.95 -5.63 -28.52
CA ARG A 187 0.11 -6.59 -28.18
C ARG A 187 0.02 -7.77 -29.15
N THR A 188 1.16 -8.27 -29.62
CA THR A 188 1.22 -9.40 -30.57
C THR A 188 2.15 -10.53 -30.12
N SER A 189 2.89 -10.34 -29.03
CA SER A 189 3.78 -11.37 -28.47
C SER A 189 3.20 -11.96 -27.18
N ALA A 190 2.74 -13.21 -27.27
CA ALA A 190 2.28 -13.97 -26.10
C ALA A 190 3.40 -14.27 -25.10
N GLU A 191 4.65 -14.32 -25.57
CA GLU A 191 5.83 -14.44 -24.70
C GLU A 191 5.90 -13.21 -23.79
N GLU A 192 6.00 -12.02 -24.38
CA GLU A 192 6.18 -10.77 -23.64
C GLU A 192 5.08 -10.57 -22.60
N VAL A 193 3.81 -10.75 -22.97
CA VAL A 193 2.69 -10.61 -22.04
C VAL A 193 2.75 -11.64 -20.91
N ARG A 194 3.17 -12.87 -21.18
CA ARG A 194 3.37 -13.87 -20.11
C ARG A 194 4.52 -13.49 -19.19
N LYS A 195 5.60 -12.91 -19.73
CA LYS A 195 6.71 -12.37 -18.93
C LYS A 195 6.24 -11.23 -18.02
N GLU A 196 5.41 -10.33 -18.55
CA GLU A 196 4.78 -9.25 -17.80
C GLU A 196 3.92 -9.79 -16.65
N ILE A 197 3.02 -10.74 -16.92
CA ILE A 197 2.20 -11.42 -15.90
C ILE A 197 3.07 -12.07 -14.82
N ASN A 198 4.19 -12.69 -15.21
CA ASN A 198 5.12 -13.35 -14.29
C ASN A 198 6.05 -12.39 -13.54
N ALA A 199 6.13 -11.12 -13.91
CA ALA A 199 6.91 -10.11 -13.20
C ALA A 199 6.16 -9.51 -12.00
N HIS A 200 4.84 -9.66 -11.93
CA HIS A 200 4.00 -9.18 -10.82
C HIS A 200 3.89 -10.20 -9.67
N GLY A 201 3.28 -9.80 -8.56
CA GLY A 201 2.82 -10.70 -7.50
C GLY A 201 3.70 -10.64 -6.26
N VAL A 202 4.13 -11.81 -5.76
CA VAL A 202 4.89 -11.96 -4.51
C VAL A 202 6.06 -12.93 -4.73
N SER A 203 7.19 -12.63 -4.10
CA SER A 203 8.32 -13.56 -3.94
C SER A 203 8.42 -13.99 -2.47
N VAL A 204 8.54 -15.29 -2.23
CA VAL A 204 8.98 -15.86 -0.94
C VAL A 204 10.41 -16.33 -1.13
N VAL A 205 11.35 -15.78 -0.36
CA VAL A 205 12.78 -16.06 -0.51
C VAL A 205 13.37 -16.47 0.83
N GLU A 206 13.90 -17.68 0.94
CA GLU A 206 14.66 -18.10 2.10
C GLU A 206 16.04 -17.43 2.07
N ILE A 207 16.39 -16.72 3.15
CA ILE A 207 17.63 -15.96 3.27
C ILE A 207 18.36 -16.28 4.56
N ARG A 208 19.69 -16.27 4.51
CA ARG A 208 20.55 -16.53 5.67
C ARG A 208 21.75 -15.60 5.70
N ARG A 209 22.04 -15.07 6.89
CA ARG A 209 23.26 -14.33 7.19
C ARG A 209 24.38 -15.30 7.54
N ASP A 210 25.51 -15.16 6.87
CA ASP A 210 26.68 -15.98 7.13
C ASP A 210 27.51 -15.47 8.33
N VAL A 211 28.62 -16.13 8.63
CA VAL A 211 29.53 -15.77 9.73
C VAL A 211 30.30 -14.45 9.49
N ARG A 212 30.37 -13.98 8.24
CA ARG A 212 30.98 -12.68 7.88
C ARG A 212 29.97 -11.54 8.04
N GLY A 213 28.68 -11.87 8.17
CA GLY A 213 27.58 -10.92 8.29
C GLY A 213 26.87 -10.64 6.97
N GLU A 214 27.18 -11.39 5.91
CA GLU A 214 26.61 -11.22 4.58
C GLU A 214 25.33 -12.04 4.43
N TRP A 215 24.28 -11.42 3.89
CA TRP A 215 23.01 -12.08 3.60
C TRP A 215 23.05 -12.76 2.23
N ASN A 216 22.57 -13.99 2.19
CA ASN A 216 22.55 -14.83 0.99
C ASN A 216 21.16 -15.45 0.80
N VAL A 217 20.77 -15.61 -0.46
CA VAL A 217 19.62 -16.46 -0.84
C VAL A 217 19.99 -17.92 -0.60
N VAL A 218 19.10 -18.68 0.03
CA VAL A 218 19.24 -20.12 0.21
C VAL A 218 18.47 -20.82 -0.92
N PRO A 219 19.13 -21.63 -1.77
CA PRO A 219 18.43 -22.50 -2.70
C PRO A 219 17.58 -23.50 -1.91
N SER A 220 16.27 -23.31 -1.94
CA SER A 220 15.34 -23.99 -1.03
C SER A 220 14.03 -24.30 -1.72
N PRO A 221 13.41 -25.46 -1.42
CA PRO A 221 12.04 -25.74 -1.88
C PRO A 221 11.00 -24.79 -1.27
N ARG A 222 11.37 -23.97 -0.27
CA ARG A 222 10.49 -22.92 0.28
C ARG A 222 10.40 -21.68 -0.61
N ASN A 223 11.38 -21.47 -1.49
CA ASN A 223 11.34 -20.33 -2.39
C ASN A 223 10.15 -20.47 -3.34
N ARG A 224 9.46 -19.36 -3.58
CA ARG A 224 8.21 -19.39 -4.35
C ARG A 224 7.96 -18.08 -5.07
N ARG A 225 7.48 -18.17 -6.30
CA ARG A 225 6.77 -17.09 -6.97
C ARG A 225 5.27 -17.31 -6.93
N ILE A 226 4.56 -16.25 -6.59
CA ILE A 226 3.13 -16.09 -6.76
C ILE A 226 2.99 -14.95 -7.75
N THR A 227 2.30 -15.16 -8.86
CA THR A 227 2.24 -14.23 -9.99
C THR A 227 0.82 -13.81 -10.29
N ALA A 228 0.63 -12.91 -11.26
CA ALA A 228 -0.68 -12.55 -11.78
C ALA A 228 -1.42 -13.70 -12.48
N ALA A 229 -0.83 -14.91 -12.60
CA ALA A 229 -1.50 -16.12 -13.11
C ALA A 229 -1.69 -17.23 -12.05
N THR A 230 -1.18 -17.08 -10.82
CA THR A 230 -1.22 -18.15 -9.83
C THR A 230 -2.66 -18.48 -9.40
N PRO A 231 -3.11 -19.74 -9.42
CA PRO A 231 -4.44 -20.11 -8.93
C PRO A 231 -4.66 -19.73 -7.47
N MET A 232 -5.86 -19.23 -7.16
CA MET A 232 -6.25 -18.76 -5.83
C MET A 232 -7.64 -19.23 -5.46
N ARG A 233 -7.92 -19.26 -4.15
CA ARG A 233 -9.27 -19.45 -3.62
C ARG A 233 -9.86 -18.12 -3.20
N ILE A 234 -11.17 -18.02 -3.29
CA ILE A 234 -11.94 -16.92 -2.70
C ILE A 234 -12.54 -17.42 -1.38
N SER A 235 -12.46 -16.61 -0.32
CA SER A 235 -13.11 -16.89 0.97
C SER A 235 -13.76 -15.62 1.54
N GLY A 236 -14.66 -15.79 2.49
CA GLY A 236 -15.48 -14.70 3.03
C GLY A 236 -16.80 -14.52 2.27
N PRO A 237 -17.56 -13.44 2.56
CA PRO A 237 -18.97 -13.35 2.17
C PRO A 237 -19.24 -13.21 0.66
N ALA A 238 -18.26 -12.79 -0.16
CA ALA A 238 -18.44 -12.71 -1.61
C ALA A 238 -18.15 -14.04 -2.32
N ARG A 239 -17.61 -15.05 -1.62
CA ARG A 239 -17.34 -16.37 -2.20
C ARG A 239 -18.64 -16.99 -2.74
N GLY A 240 -18.64 -17.33 -4.02
CA GLY A 240 -19.78 -17.95 -4.70
C GLY A 240 -20.88 -16.98 -5.14
N HIS A 241 -20.72 -15.68 -4.87
CA HIS A 241 -21.66 -14.66 -5.33
C HIS A 241 -21.67 -14.58 -6.86
N ALA A 242 -22.82 -14.21 -7.45
CA ALA A 242 -22.99 -14.14 -8.91
C ALA A 242 -21.98 -13.18 -9.57
N LEU A 243 -21.61 -12.07 -8.89
CA LEU A 243 -20.60 -11.11 -9.35
C LEU A 243 -19.16 -11.67 -9.35
N MET A 244 -18.92 -12.84 -8.74
CA MET A 244 -17.61 -13.51 -8.74
C MET A 244 -17.52 -14.62 -9.78
N GLN A 245 -18.63 -14.97 -10.45
CA GLN A 245 -18.64 -16.03 -11.45
C GLN A 245 -17.98 -15.55 -12.74
N THR A 246 -17.06 -16.35 -13.28
CA THR A 246 -16.42 -16.14 -14.58
C THR A 246 -16.38 -17.44 -15.37
N ARG A 247 -15.96 -17.40 -16.63
CA ARG A 247 -15.65 -18.62 -17.40
C ARG A 247 -14.66 -19.55 -16.69
N TYR A 248 -13.65 -19.01 -16.01
CA TYR A 248 -12.67 -19.80 -15.26
C TYR A 248 -13.24 -20.36 -13.96
N SER A 249 -14.15 -19.61 -13.32
CA SER A 249 -14.74 -19.95 -12.03
C SER A 249 -16.27 -19.85 -12.09
N PRO A 250 -16.97 -20.80 -12.74
CA PRO A 250 -18.41 -20.72 -12.94
C PRO A 250 -19.23 -20.77 -11.65
N ASP A 251 -18.63 -21.25 -10.56
CA ASP A 251 -19.21 -21.28 -9.22
C ASP A 251 -18.78 -20.09 -8.34
N GLY A 252 -17.89 -19.21 -8.82
CA GLY A 252 -17.44 -18.02 -8.12
C GLY A 252 -16.58 -18.28 -6.88
N THR A 253 -15.92 -19.44 -6.80
CA THR A 253 -15.16 -19.84 -5.59
C THR A 253 -13.64 -19.81 -5.74
N GLN A 254 -13.16 -19.68 -6.98
CA GLN A 254 -11.75 -19.63 -7.34
C GLN A 254 -11.46 -18.38 -8.19
N SER A 255 -10.19 -17.99 -8.21
CA SER A 255 -9.66 -16.96 -9.09
C SER A 255 -8.24 -17.35 -9.51
N ARG A 256 -7.59 -16.50 -10.31
CA ARG A 256 -6.18 -16.65 -10.66
C ARG A 256 -5.51 -15.29 -10.70
N GLY A 257 -4.37 -15.20 -10.04
CA GLY A 257 -3.54 -14.02 -10.00
C GLY A 257 -3.78 -13.10 -8.82
N THR A 258 -2.69 -12.44 -8.46
CA THR A 258 -2.68 -11.19 -7.72
C THR A 258 -1.72 -10.24 -8.43
N GLN A 259 -2.06 -8.96 -8.47
CA GLN A 259 -1.36 -7.95 -9.27
C GLN A 259 -1.54 -6.59 -8.62
N ASN A 260 -0.67 -5.64 -8.96
CA ASN A 260 -0.61 -4.36 -8.29
C ASN A 260 -0.52 -4.53 -6.77
N ASN A 261 0.44 -5.39 -6.40
CA ASN A 261 0.71 -5.78 -5.04
C ASN A 261 1.53 -4.66 -4.38
N CYS A 262 0.85 -3.76 -3.67
CA CYS A 262 1.46 -2.57 -3.06
C CYS A 262 2.14 -2.92 -1.72
N SER A 263 1.69 -2.35 -0.60
CA SER A 263 2.18 -2.63 0.74
C SER A 263 1.80 -4.03 1.23
N ASN A 264 1.85 -4.26 2.55
CA ASN A 264 1.63 -5.55 3.15
C ASN A 264 0.93 -5.50 4.50
N GLY A 265 0.58 -6.69 4.97
CA GLY A 265 0.32 -7.00 6.35
C GLY A 265 0.94 -8.35 6.71
N PHE A 266 0.97 -8.68 7.99
CA PHE A 266 1.38 -10.00 8.44
C PHE A 266 0.62 -10.38 9.69
N THR A 267 0.25 -11.64 9.79
CA THR A 267 -0.62 -12.11 10.86
C THR A 267 0.19 -12.67 12.03
N PRO A 268 -0.33 -12.59 13.27
CA PRO A 268 0.30 -13.23 14.41
C PRO A 268 0.22 -14.77 14.37
N TRP A 269 -0.42 -15.35 13.35
CA TRP A 269 -0.45 -16.79 13.08
C TRP A 269 0.46 -17.22 11.92
N GLY A 270 1.37 -16.34 11.48
CA GLY A 270 2.48 -16.67 10.60
C GLY A 270 2.12 -16.71 9.12
N THR A 271 1.20 -15.85 8.67
CA THR A 271 0.86 -15.66 7.26
C THR A 271 1.17 -14.24 6.80
N TYR A 272 1.47 -14.10 5.51
CA TYR A 272 1.70 -12.83 4.85
C TYR A 272 0.42 -12.37 4.17
N LEU A 273 0.21 -11.06 4.12
CA LEU A 273 -0.93 -10.44 3.45
C LEU A 273 -0.39 -9.47 2.42
N THR A 274 -0.73 -9.70 1.16
CA THR A 274 -0.45 -8.78 0.06
C THR A 274 -1.74 -8.08 -0.34
N CYS A 275 -1.62 -6.84 -0.83
CA CYS A 275 -2.72 -5.93 -1.03
C CYS A 275 -2.82 -5.55 -2.51
N GLU A 276 -3.98 -5.77 -3.12
CA GLU A 276 -4.22 -5.38 -4.52
C GLU A 276 -4.75 -3.95 -4.56
N GLU A 277 -3.99 -3.07 -5.20
CA GLU A 277 -4.16 -1.62 -5.11
C GLU A 277 -4.69 -1.05 -6.44
N ASN A 278 -3.82 -0.65 -7.36
CA ASN A 278 -4.23 -0.13 -8.68
C ASN A 278 -4.65 -1.22 -9.71
N TRP A 279 -5.50 -2.18 -9.30
CA TRP A 279 -5.89 -3.36 -10.09
C TRP A 279 -6.83 -3.04 -11.27
N ALA A 280 -7.67 -2.00 -11.17
CA ALA A 280 -8.69 -1.70 -12.18
C ALA A 280 -8.07 -1.37 -13.54
N GLY A 281 -6.89 -0.73 -13.54
CA GLY A 281 -6.15 -0.37 -14.74
C GLY A 281 -5.70 -1.56 -15.60
N TYR A 282 -5.71 -2.78 -15.09
CA TYR A 282 -5.28 -3.97 -15.84
C TYR A 282 -6.38 -4.56 -16.72
N PHE A 283 -7.61 -4.10 -16.55
CA PHE A 283 -8.77 -4.60 -17.27
C PHE A 283 -9.32 -3.54 -18.20
N ALA A 284 -9.96 -4.01 -19.27
CA ALA A 284 -10.64 -3.15 -20.21
C ALA A 284 -11.99 -3.73 -20.60
N THR A 285 -12.95 -2.88 -20.97
CA THR A 285 -14.27 -3.31 -21.43
C THR A 285 -14.74 -2.41 -22.57
N ARG A 286 -15.38 -3.01 -23.58
CA ARG A 286 -15.93 -2.29 -24.74
C ARG A 286 -17.43 -2.04 -24.60
N ASP A 287 -18.00 -2.35 -23.44
CA ASP A 287 -19.37 -1.99 -23.10
C ASP A 287 -19.48 -0.47 -22.89
N ALA A 288 -20.47 0.16 -23.50
CA ALA A 288 -20.75 1.58 -23.27
C ALA A 288 -21.40 1.82 -21.89
N ASP A 289 -22.29 0.90 -21.50
CA ASP A 289 -22.99 0.95 -20.22
C ASP A 289 -22.33 -0.02 -19.23
N LEU A 290 -21.66 0.55 -18.23
CA LEU A 290 -20.99 -0.20 -17.19
C LEU A 290 -21.88 -0.40 -15.96
N PRO A 291 -21.93 -1.61 -15.38
CA PRO A 291 -22.59 -1.82 -14.11
C PRO A 291 -21.79 -1.16 -12.98
N ARG A 292 -22.43 -0.97 -11.82
CA ARG A 292 -21.90 -0.14 -10.72
C ARG A 292 -20.55 -0.65 -10.18
N GLU A 293 -20.37 -1.96 -10.13
CA GLU A 293 -19.17 -2.65 -9.63
C GLU A 293 -17.94 -2.46 -10.51
N LEU A 294 -18.12 -1.97 -11.74
CA LEU A 294 -17.05 -1.58 -12.65
C LEU A 294 -16.95 -0.05 -12.76
N LYS A 295 -18.09 0.63 -12.89
CA LYS A 295 -18.15 2.09 -13.07
C LYS A 295 -17.55 2.85 -11.89
N ARG A 296 -17.87 2.45 -10.66
CA ARG A 296 -17.41 3.15 -9.44
C ARG A 296 -15.90 3.02 -9.20
N TYR A 297 -15.29 1.97 -9.74
CA TYR A 297 -13.85 1.71 -9.70
C TYR A 297 -13.13 2.19 -10.98
N GLY A 298 -13.79 3.03 -11.79
CA GLY A 298 -13.16 3.72 -12.90
C GLY A 298 -12.72 2.83 -14.07
N LEU A 299 -13.31 1.65 -14.26
CA LEU A 299 -12.96 0.75 -15.38
C LEU A 299 -13.16 1.44 -16.74
N ARG A 300 -12.28 1.14 -17.70
CA ARG A 300 -12.20 1.87 -18.98
C ARG A 300 -12.24 0.95 -20.19
N ASN A 301 -12.22 1.57 -21.38
CA ASN A 301 -12.12 0.88 -22.65
C ASN A 301 -10.68 0.53 -23.08
N THR A 302 -9.68 0.88 -22.27
CA THR A 302 -8.27 0.52 -22.44
C THR A 302 -7.71 0.08 -21.10
N SER A 303 -6.87 -0.94 -21.12
CA SER A 303 -6.05 -1.33 -19.96
C SER A 303 -4.69 -0.64 -20.05
N ARG A 304 -3.91 -0.71 -18.96
CA ARG A 304 -2.50 -0.30 -18.90
C ARG A 304 -1.75 -1.12 -19.94
N PHE A 305 -1.48 -2.39 -19.70
CA PHE A 305 -0.53 -3.14 -20.54
C PHE A 305 -1.08 -3.72 -21.85
N GLY A 306 -2.38 -3.56 -22.14
CA GLY A 306 -3.00 -4.11 -23.35
C GLY A 306 -3.02 -5.64 -23.41
N TRP A 307 -2.91 -6.32 -22.25
CA TRP A 307 -2.88 -7.78 -22.16
C TRP A 307 -4.10 -8.41 -22.82
N GLU A 308 -5.25 -7.76 -22.72
CA GLU A 308 -6.52 -8.25 -23.27
C GLU A 308 -6.57 -8.24 -24.81
N THR A 309 -5.59 -7.62 -25.47
CA THR A 309 -5.55 -7.54 -26.93
C THR A 309 -5.08 -8.84 -27.60
N LEU A 310 -4.48 -9.77 -26.84
CA LEU A 310 -4.09 -11.09 -27.29
C LEU A 310 -5.24 -12.11 -27.14
N ALA A 311 -5.30 -13.06 -28.07
CA ALA A 311 -6.23 -14.18 -28.01
C ALA A 311 -5.71 -15.29 -27.08
N GLY A 312 -6.63 -16.05 -26.50
CA GLY A 312 -6.33 -17.14 -25.58
C GLY A 312 -6.73 -16.82 -24.14
N ASP A 313 -7.19 -17.86 -23.44
CA ASP A 313 -7.79 -17.79 -22.10
C ASP A 313 -6.94 -17.05 -21.06
N GLU A 314 -5.61 -17.18 -21.15
CA GLU A 314 -4.62 -16.51 -20.28
C GLU A 314 -4.68 -14.98 -20.37
N PHE A 315 -5.05 -14.45 -21.54
CA PHE A 315 -5.00 -13.03 -21.89
C PHE A 315 -6.40 -12.41 -22.01
N GLU A 316 -7.34 -13.14 -22.63
CA GLU A 316 -8.74 -12.70 -22.80
C GLU A 316 -9.45 -12.41 -21.48
N ARG A 317 -8.97 -12.97 -20.37
CA ARG A 317 -9.52 -12.70 -19.03
C ARG A 317 -9.41 -11.25 -18.58
N PHE A 318 -8.52 -10.47 -19.19
CA PHE A 318 -8.40 -9.04 -18.93
C PHE A 318 -9.41 -8.21 -19.73
N ASP A 319 -10.19 -8.84 -20.63
CA ASP A 319 -11.31 -8.23 -21.33
C ASP A 319 -12.63 -8.48 -20.59
N ALA A 320 -13.11 -7.46 -19.90
CA ALA A 320 -14.37 -7.47 -19.17
C ALA A 320 -15.60 -7.13 -20.04
N THR A 321 -15.48 -7.15 -21.37
CA THR A 321 -16.62 -6.96 -22.28
C THR A 321 -17.61 -8.13 -22.17
N ARG A 322 -18.91 -7.84 -22.14
CA ARG A 322 -19.96 -8.86 -22.18
C ARG A 322 -20.07 -9.48 -23.58
N LYS A 323 -19.67 -10.74 -23.72
CA LYS A 323 -19.61 -11.48 -25.00
C LYS A 323 -20.54 -12.70 -25.03
N ALA A 324 -21.00 -13.17 -23.88
CA ALA A 324 -21.85 -14.33 -23.73
C ALA A 324 -23.23 -13.99 -23.13
N ALA A 325 -24.08 -15.00 -22.98
CA ALA A 325 -25.39 -14.84 -22.32
C ALA A 325 -25.25 -14.46 -20.83
N ASP A 326 -24.28 -15.06 -20.14
CA ASP A 326 -24.00 -14.83 -18.73
C ASP A 326 -22.49 -14.85 -18.44
N ALA A 327 -22.13 -14.57 -17.18
CA ALA A 327 -20.75 -14.45 -16.74
C ALA A 327 -19.98 -15.78 -16.76
N LYS A 328 -20.63 -16.94 -16.91
CA LYS A 328 -19.96 -18.24 -17.02
C LYS A 328 -19.42 -18.48 -18.43
N GLY A 329 -19.85 -17.69 -19.40
CA GLY A 329 -19.38 -17.75 -20.78
C GLY A 329 -18.27 -16.74 -21.13
N ASP A 330 -17.99 -15.75 -20.27
CA ASP A 330 -16.99 -14.72 -20.51
C ASP A 330 -16.30 -14.24 -19.21
N TYR A 331 -15.61 -13.09 -19.27
CA TYR A 331 -14.81 -12.52 -18.19
C TYR A 331 -15.30 -11.15 -17.72
N ARG A 332 -16.58 -10.81 -17.96
CA ARG A 332 -17.18 -9.54 -17.52
C ARG A 332 -17.00 -9.25 -16.02
N ASN A 333 -16.90 -10.32 -15.23
CA ASN A 333 -16.77 -10.29 -13.77
C ASN A 333 -15.35 -10.56 -13.28
N GLU A 334 -14.36 -10.81 -14.16
CA GLU A 334 -12.97 -11.02 -13.74
C GLU A 334 -12.43 -9.83 -12.92
N PRO A 335 -12.72 -8.55 -13.24
CA PRO A 335 -12.29 -7.43 -12.39
C PRO A 335 -12.82 -7.51 -10.95
N ASN A 336 -13.97 -8.13 -10.71
CA ASN A 336 -14.54 -8.29 -9.36
C ASN A 336 -13.73 -9.27 -8.51
N GLN A 337 -12.90 -10.12 -9.13
CA GLN A 337 -12.00 -11.03 -8.44
C GLN A 337 -10.69 -10.37 -8.01
N PHE A 338 -10.52 -9.06 -8.22
CA PHE A 338 -9.35 -8.26 -7.82
C PHE A 338 -9.74 -7.07 -6.93
N GLY A 339 -8.74 -6.49 -6.26
CA GLY A 339 -8.91 -5.45 -5.26
C GLY A 339 -9.14 -5.99 -3.88
N TRP A 340 -8.56 -7.15 -3.57
CA TRP A 340 -8.72 -7.81 -2.28
C TRP A 340 -7.38 -7.95 -1.58
N ILE A 341 -7.42 -8.02 -0.25
CA ILE A 341 -6.30 -8.58 0.51
C ILE A 341 -6.17 -10.09 0.22
N VAL A 342 -4.95 -10.54 -0.08
CA VAL A 342 -4.62 -11.94 -0.35
C VAL A 342 -3.72 -12.50 0.75
N GLU A 343 -4.17 -13.56 1.43
CA GLU A 343 -3.39 -14.25 2.47
C GLU A 343 -2.56 -15.40 1.88
N ILE A 344 -1.28 -15.44 2.24
CA ILE A 344 -0.27 -16.40 1.79
C ILE A 344 0.36 -17.07 3.02
N ASP A 345 0.49 -18.40 3.02
CA ASP A 345 1.34 -19.10 3.99
C ASP A 345 2.77 -19.20 3.43
N PRO A 346 3.72 -18.38 3.91
CA PRO A 346 5.07 -18.39 3.37
C PRO A 346 5.84 -19.67 3.73
N PHE A 347 5.41 -20.42 4.75
CA PHE A 347 6.07 -21.64 5.19
C PHE A 347 5.56 -22.90 4.48
N ASP A 348 4.49 -22.80 3.70
CA ASP A 348 3.97 -23.87 2.86
C ASP A 348 4.01 -23.43 1.38
N PRO A 349 5.08 -23.82 0.64
CA PRO A 349 5.25 -23.40 -0.76
C PRO A 349 4.19 -24.00 -1.70
N THR A 350 3.40 -24.98 -1.24
CA THR A 350 2.33 -25.62 -2.02
C THR A 350 0.95 -25.06 -1.70
N SER A 351 0.82 -24.24 -0.65
CA SER A 351 -0.46 -23.67 -0.22
C SER A 351 -1.09 -22.79 -1.30
N THR A 352 -2.41 -22.87 -1.50
CA THR A 352 -3.12 -21.96 -2.41
C THR A 352 -3.41 -20.64 -1.71
N PRO A 353 -2.96 -19.48 -2.23
CA PRO A 353 -3.30 -18.17 -1.68
C PRO A 353 -4.82 -17.93 -1.64
N VAL A 354 -5.28 -17.10 -0.69
CA VAL A 354 -6.70 -16.88 -0.43
C VAL A 354 -7.05 -15.40 -0.47
N LYS A 355 -7.96 -15.00 -1.36
CA LYS A 355 -8.55 -13.66 -1.36
C LYS A 355 -9.58 -13.55 -0.22
N ARG A 356 -9.39 -12.59 0.68
CA ARG A 356 -10.16 -12.43 1.94
C ARG A 356 -11.25 -11.37 1.78
N THR A 357 -12.42 -11.77 1.29
CA THR A 357 -13.43 -10.80 0.83
C THR A 357 -14.11 -10.02 1.95
N ALA A 358 -14.03 -10.50 3.20
CA ALA A 358 -14.61 -9.79 4.35
C ALA A 358 -13.92 -8.46 4.65
N LEU A 359 -12.72 -8.23 4.09
CA LEU A 359 -11.92 -7.02 4.25
C LEU A 359 -12.32 -5.91 3.26
N GLY A 360 -13.29 -6.15 2.38
CA GLY A 360 -13.75 -5.21 1.36
C GLY A 360 -12.96 -5.30 0.06
N ARG A 361 -13.48 -4.65 -0.98
CA ARG A 361 -12.85 -4.55 -2.30
C ARG A 361 -12.55 -3.10 -2.66
N PHE A 362 -11.29 -2.74 -2.81
CA PHE A 362 -10.85 -1.40 -3.21
C PHE A 362 -9.35 -1.37 -3.53
N ALA A 363 -8.75 -0.18 -3.71
CA ALA A 363 -7.32 -0.04 -3.94
C ALA A 363 -6.58 -0.16 -2.60
N HIS A 364 -6.39 -1.39 -2.14
CA HIS A 364 -5.79 -1.62 -0.83
C HIS A 364 -4.31 -1.27 -0.83
N GLU A 365 -3.92 -0.30 -0.02
CA GLU A 365 -2.50 -0.09 0.25
C GLU A 365 -1.92 -1.23 1.10
N GLY A 366 -2.37 -1.33 2.35
CA GLY A 366 -1.80 -2.18 3.41
C GLY A 366 -2.87 -2.74 4.34
N LEU A 367 -2.55 -3.80 5.09
CA LEU A 367 -3.43 -4.29 6.18
C LEU A 367 -2.75 -4.20 7.55
N ILE A 368 -3.15 -3.20 8.31
CA ILE A 368 -2.45 -2.77 9.52
C ILE A 368 -3.18 -3.30 10.74
N PHE A 369 -2.55 -4.21 11.48
CA PHE A 369 -3.15 -4.80 12.67
C PHE A 369 -3.07 -3.86 13.86
N ALA A 370 -4.22 -3.67 14.54
CA ALA A 370 -4.20 -3.24 15.93
C ALA A 370 -3.49 -4.31 16.79
N PRO A 371 -3.03 -3.97 18.02
CA PRO A 371 -2.35 -4.93 18.88
C PRO A 371 -3.21 -6.18 19.15
N VAL A 372 -2.83 -7.30 18.54
CA VAL A 372 -3.58 -8.54 18.64
C VAL A 372 -3.29 -9.22 19.98
N LYS A 373 -4.33 -9.46 20.77
CA LYS A 373 -4.23 -10.07 22.10
C LYS A 373 -5.04 -11.36 22.19
N PRO A 374 -4.53 -12.42 22.85
CA PRO A 374 -5.28 -13.65 23.07
C PRO A 374 -6.64 -13.40 23.70
N GLY A 375 -7.68 -14.07 23.21
CA GLY A 375 -9.05 -13.95 23.70
C GLY A 375 -9.79 -12.68 23.28
N ARG A 376 -9.17 -11.81 22.46
CA ARG A 376 -9.82 -10.62 21.89
C ARG A 376 -10.08 -10.78 20.39
N ARG A 377 -11.02 -10.00 19.86
CA ARG A 377 -11.24 -9.89 18.41
C ARG A 377 -10.01 -9.29 17.74
N VAL A 378 -9.77 -9.70 16.50
CA VAL A 378 -8.74 -9.11 15.62
C VAL A 378 -9.33 -7.83 15.04
N VAL A 379 -8.52 -6.77 15.04
CA VAL A 379 -8.87 -5.49 14.41
C VAL A 379 -7.75 -5.10 13.47
N CYS A 380 -8.10 -4.68 12.26
CA CYS A 380 -7.16 -4.19 11.27
C CYS A 380 -7.72 -2.98 10.51
N TYR A 381 -6.83 -2.19 9.93
CA TYR A 381 -7.12 -0.98 9.18
C TYR A 381 -6.53 -1.08 7.77
N SER A 382 -7.16 -0.41 6.81
CA SER A 382 -6.69 -0.33 5.43
C SER A 382 -7.02 1.05 4.86
N GLY A 383 -6.07 1.63 4.13
CA GLY A 383 -6.30 2.75 3.24
C GLY A 383 -6.84 2.26 1.90
N ASP A 384 -7.55 3.14 1.21
CA ASP A 384 -7.99 3.00 -0.17
C ASP A 384 -7.29 4.09 -0.97
N ASP A 385 -6.17 3.78 -1.61
CA ASP A 385 -5.32 4.80 -2.24
C ASP A 385 -5.89 5.26 -3.58
N SER A 386 -6.82 6.20 -3.48
CA SER A 386 -7.21 7.03 -4.60
C SER A 386 -7.71 8.37 -4.07
N GLN A 387 -7.67 9.39 -4.92
CA GLN A 387 -8.08 10.73 -4.53
C GLN A 387 -9.53 10.74 -4.07
N ASN A 388 -9.75 11.23 -2.85
CA ASN A 388 -11.06 11.34 -2.22
C ASN A 388 -11.68 10.00 -1.81
N GLU A 389 -10.95 8.89 -1.78
CA GLU A 389 -11.44 7.64 -1.18
C GLU A 389 -11.22 7.62 0.35
N TYR A 390 -11.23 6.44 0.97
CA TYR A 390 -11.60 6.29 2.38
C TYR A 390 -10.59 5.48 3.20
N ILE A 391 -10.69 5.60 4.53
CA ILE A 391 -9.99 4.72 5.48
C ILE A 391 -10.99 3.73 6.06
N TYR A 392 -10.61 2.45 6.09
CA TYR A 392 -11.45 1.34 6.54
C TYR A 392 -10.90 0.67 7.80
N LYS A 393 -11.80 0.01 8.51
CA LYS A 393 -11.52 -0.82 9.69
C LYS A 393 -12.29 -2.12 9.61
N TYR A 394 -11.64 -3.24 9.89
CA TYR A 394 -12.30 -4.52 10.04
C TYR A 394 -12.19 -5.02 11.48
N VAL A 395 -13.25 -5.63 11.97
CA VAL A 395 -13.30 -6.29 13.29
C VAL A 395 -13.79 -7.72 13.09
N SER A 396 -12.97 -8.71 13.47
CA SER A 396 -13.34 -10.12 13.36
C SER A 396 -14.50 -10.48 14.30
N ARG A 397 -15.35 -11.41 13.89
CA ARG A 397 -16.40 -12.00 14.76
C ARG A 397 -15.76 -12.82 15.88
N ASP A 398 -14.86 -13.72 15.50
CA ASP A 398 -14.22 -14.66 16.41
C ASP A 398 -13.02 -14.03 17.12
N THR A 399 -12.61 -14.60 18.25
CA THR A 399 -11.45 -14.13 19.01
C THR A 399 -10.16 -14.86 18.62
N PHE A 400 -9.05 -14.14 18.67
CA PHE A 400 -7.72 -14.68 18.41
C PHE A 400 -7.30 -15.67 19.50
N ARG A 401 -6.78 -16.82 19.08
CA ARG A 401 -6.20 -17.84 19.96
C ARG A 401 -4.81 -18.23 19.43
N PRO A 402 -3.73 -17.94 20.17
CA PRO A 402 -2.38 -18.30 19.76
C PRO A 402 -2.23 -19.79 19.43
N GLY A 403 -1.36 -20.10 18.47
CA GLY A 403 -1.05 -21.47 18.05
C GLY A 403 -2.17 -22.19 17.27
N LYS A 404 -3.36 -21.58 17.12
CA LYS A 404 -4.43 -22.09 16.26
C LYS A 404 -4.55 -21.20 15.03
N ARG A 405 -4.25 -21.76 13.85
CA ARG A 405 -4.60 -21.13 12.58
C ARG A 405 -6.12 -21.18 12.44
N ASN A 406 -6.78 -20.04 12.69
CA ASN A 406 -8.22 -19.90 12.46
C ASN A 406 -8.44 -19.05 11.21
N HIS A 407 -8.60 -19.71 10.07
CA HIS A 407 -8.83 -19.04 8.78
C HIS A 407 -10.08 -18.16 8.77
N ARG A 408 -11.01 -18.33 9.73
CA ARG A 408 -12.22 -17.52 9.85
C ARG A 408 -11.98 -16.12 10.39
N LEU A 409 -10.82 -15.85 11.00
CA LEU A 409 -10.53 -14.54 11.61
C LEU A 409 -10.53 -13.38 10.61
N LEU A 410 -10.33 -13.67 9.31
CA LEU A 410 -10.39 -12.69 8.22
C LEU A 410 -11.53 -12.97 7.23
N ASP A 411 -12.39 -13.96 7.50
CA ASP A 411 -13.54 -14.31 6.65
C ASP A 411 -14.88 -13.88 7.28
N ASP A 412 -14.92 -13.73 8.61
CA ASP A 412 -16.13 -13.49 9.38
C ASP A 412 -15.94 -12.32 10.34
N GLY A 413 -16.59 -11.20 10.06
CA GLY A 413 -16.49 -9.99 10.87
C GLY A 413 -17.31 -8.86 10.26
N THR A 414 -17.07 -7.64 10.74
CA THR A 414 -17.73 -6.44 10.24
C THR A 414 -16.68 -5.48 9.70
N LEU A 415 -16.88 -5.04 8.46
CA LEU A 415 -16.11 -3.96 7.85
C LEU A 415 -16.79 -2.62 8.17
N TYR A 416 -15.98 -1.61 8.44
CA TYR A 416 -16.38 -0.25 8.74
C TYR A 416 -15.59 0.73 7.89
N VAL A 417 -16.16 1.91 7.68
CA VAL A 417 -15.48 3.05 7.05
C VAL A 417 -15.46 4.25 7.98
N ALA A 418 -14.40 5.05 7.93
CA ALA A 418 -14.21 6.19 8.81
C ALA A 418 -15.08 7.40 8.41
N ARG A 419 -15.63 8.05 9.43
CA ARG A 419 -16.02 9.46 9.39
C ARG A 419 -15.20 10.25 10.41
N PHE A 420 -14.47 11.25 9.92
CA PHE A 420 -13.72 12.20 10.74
C PHE A 420 -14.59 13.45 10.97
N ASN A 421 -14.72 13.88 12.23
CA ASN A 421 -15.45 15.09 12.62
C ASN A 421 -14.47 16.25 12.88
N ALA A 422 -14.88 17.50 12.63
CA ALA A 422 -13.99 18.67 12.69
C ALA A 422 -13.47 18.99 14.09
N ASP A 423 -14.14 18.49 15.13
CA ASP A 423 -13.77 18.65 16.53
C ASP A 423 -12.67 17.67 17.01
N GLY A 424 -12.08 16.91 16.09
CA GLY A 424 -11.09 15.88 16.42
C GLY A 424 -11.70 14.58 16.95
N SER A 425 -13.02 14.42 16.92
CA SER A 425 -13.67 13.11 17.13
C SER A 425 -13.87 12.39 15.80
N GLY A 426 -14.09 11.08 15.85
CA GLY A 426 -14.44 10.30 14.66
C GLY A 426 -15.25 9.06 15.00
N GLN A 427 -15.85 8.47 13.97
CA GLN A 427 -16.77 7.35 14.07
C GLN A 427 -16.48 6.31 12.98
N TRP A 428 -16.68 5.05 13.32
CA TRP A 428 -16.66 3.93 12.37
C TRP A 428 -18.09 3.57 11.97
N LEU A 429 -18.39 3.67 10.68
CA LEU A 429 -19.71 3.40 10.11
C LEU A 429 -19.72 1.99 9.54
N ALA A 430 -20.63 1.13 10.01
CA ALA A 430 -20.68 -0.27 9.59
C ALA A 430 -21.12 -0.41 8.14
N LEU A 431 -20.46 -1.30 7.40
CA LEU A 431 -20.82 -1.73 6.06
C LEU A 431 -21.41 -3.15 6.13
N ASP A 432 -22.51 -3.28 6.89
CA ASP A 432 -23.20 -4.55 7.15
C ASP A 432 -24.65 -4.44 6.69
N ILE A 433 -25.07 -5.34 5.80
CA ILE A 433 -26.43 -5.35 5.24
C ILE A 433 -27.52 -5.52 6.31
N ASN A 434 -27.17 -6.07 7.48
CA ASN A 434 -28.09 -6.28 8.59
C ASN A 434 -28.03 -5.14 9.64
N ASP A 435 -27.12 -4.18 9.49
CA ASP A 435 -27.05 -3.04 10.41
C ASP A 435 -28.19 -2.04 10.12
N PRO A 436 -29.01 -1.66 11.13
CA PRO A 436 -30.13 -0.76 10.91
C PRO A 436 -29.73 0.63 10.39
N ALA A 437 -28.56 1.16 10.77
CA ALA A 437 -28.11 2.46 10.30
C ALA A 437 -27.64 2.37 8.84
N PHE A 438 -26.98 1.27 8.46
CA PHE A 438 -26.64 0.99 7.06
C PHE A 438 -27.90 0.87 6.18
N GLN A 439 -28.91 0.13 6.63
CA GLN A 439 -30.19 0.00 5.92
C GLN A 439 -30.91 1.34 5.76
N GLN A 440 -30.92 2.17 6.79
CA GLN A 440 -31.49 3.52 6.73
C GLN A 440 -30.72 4.41 5.74
N ALA A 441 -29.40 4.33 5.72
CA ALA A 441 -28.57 5.06 4.77
C ALA A 441 -28.86 4.63 3.32
N CYS A 442 -28.97 3.32 3.08
CA CYS A 442 -29.35 2.75 1.78
C CYS A 442 -30.72 3.25 1.32
N GLN A 443 -31.73 3.21 2.18
CA GLN A 443 -33.08 3.73 1.88
C GLN A 443 -33.05 5.21 1.51
N LYS A 444 -32.30 6.03 2.27
CA LYS A 444 -32.16 7.46 2.01
C LYS A 444 -31.47 7.74 0.67
N ALA A 445 -30.45 6.95 0.32
CA ALA A 445 -29.70 7.10 -0.92
C ALA A 445 -30.41 6.46 -2.13
N GLY A 446 -31.48 5.68 -1.92
CA GLY A 446 -32.12 4.90 -2.98
C GLY A 446 -31.23 3.78 -3.53
N VAL A 447 -30.26 3.31 -2.72
CA VAL A 447 -29.33 2.23 -3.09
C VAL A 447 -29.81 0.92 -2.46
N THR A 448 -29.72 -0.19 -3.19
CA THR A 448 -30.04 -1.52 -2.67
C THR A 448 -28.87 -2.47 -2.93
N PHE A 449 -28.58 -3.32 -1.96
CA PHE A 449 -27.64 -4.43 -2.06
C PHE A 449 -28.40 -5.75 -1.87
N ALA A 450 -28.06 -6.77 -2.66
CA ALA A 450 -28.75 -8.06 -2.62
C ALA A 450 -28.38 -8.87 -1.36
N ASP A 451 -27.09 -8.89 -1.02
CA ASP A 451 -26.54 -9.57 0.15
C ASP A 451 -25.20 -8.92 0.58
N GLN A 452 -24.54 -9.48 1.60
CA GLN A 452 -23.26 -8.96 2.08
C GLN A 452 -22.12 -9.13 1.05
N GLY A 453 -22.20 -10.11 0.16
CA GLY A 453 -21.23 -10.28 -0.93
C GLY A 453 -21.30 -9.13 -1.93
N ASP A 454 -22.51 -8.69 -2.27
CA ASP A 454 -22.77 -7.50 -3.10
C ASP A 454 -22.25 -6.22 -2.42
N VAL A 455 -22.49 -6.04 -1.11
CA VAL A 455 -21.91 -4.92 -0.33
C VAL A 455 -20.39 -4.88 -0.46
N LEU A 456 -19.72 -6.03 -0.31
CA LEU A 456 -18.25 -6.10 -0.31
C LEU A 456 -17.64 -5.98 -1.71
N VAL A 457 -18.28 -6.48 -2.77
CA VAL A 457 -17.84 -6.22 -4.15
C VAL A 457 -17.96 -4.73 -4.50
N ASN A 458 -18.98 -4.06 -3.95
CA ASN A 458 -19.28 -2.64 -4.13
C ASN A 458 -18.89 -1.79 -2.90
N THR A 459 -17.78 -2.13 -2.24
CA THR A 459 -17.40 -1.52 -0.94
C THR A 459 -17.34 0.01 -1.01
N ARG A 460 -16.77 0.59 -2.08
CA ARG A 460 -16.72 2.04 -2.26
C ARG A 460 -18.11 2.68 -2.34
N LEU A 461 -19.06 2.06 -3.05
CA LEU A 461 -20.45 2.55 -3.11
C LEU A 461 -21.15 2.40 -1.75
N ALA A 462 -20.88 1.33 -1.01
CA ALA A 462 -21.40 1.15 0.34
C ALA A 462 -20.87 2.24 1.30
N ALA A 463 -19.59 2.57 1.20
CA ALA A 463 -18.95 3.66 1.92
C ALA A 463 -19.52 5.04 1.51
N ASP A 464 -19.75 5.25 0.21
CA ASP A 464 -20.43 6.44 -0.30
C ASP A 464 -21.80 6.59 0.40
N THR A 465 -22.59 5.51 0.41
CA THR A 465 -23.96 5.47 0.93
C THR A 465 -24.05 5.84 2.42
N VAL A 466 -23.10 5.41 3.24
CA VAL A 466 -23.11 5.73 4.69
C VAL A 466 -22.51 7.11 5.01
N GLY A 467 -21.94 7.82 4.03
CA GLY A 467 -21.38 9.15 4.21
C GLY A 467 -20.00 9.14 4.87
N ALA A 468 -19.09 8.32 4.36
CA ALA A 468 -17.68 8.32 4.73
C ALA A 468 -16.98 9.64 4.39
N THR A 469 -15.89 9.97 5.10
CA THR A 469 -15.11 11.20 4.84
C THR A 469 -14.11 10.97 3.71
N LYS A 470 -14.19 11.77 2.65
CA LYS A 470 -13.26 11.73 1.51
C LYS A 470 -11.86 12.21 1.92
N MET A 471 -10.85 11.36 1.73
CA MET A 471 -9.48 11.55 2.21
C MET A 471 -8.48 11.83 1.06
N ASP A 472 -7.35 12.44 1.39
CA ASP A 472 -6.25 12.68 0.45
C ASP A 472 -5.35 11.44 0.32
N ARG A 473 -5.74 10.50 -0.54
CA ARG A 473 -4.93 9.31 -0.89
C ARG A 473 -4.37 8.54 0.32
N PRO A 474 -5.23 7.82 1.07
CA PRO A 474 -4.79 6.97 2.17
C PRO A 474 -3.90 5.82 1.72
N GLU A 475 -2.61 5.93 2.00
CA GLU A 475 -1.60 4.90 1.75
C GLU A 475 -1.33 4.09 3.03
N TRP A 476 -0.07 3.96 3.45
CA TRP A 476 0.32 3.05 4.53
C TRP A 476 -0.20 3.52 5.87
N GLY A 477 -0.32 2.55 6.78
CA GLY A 477 -0.50 2.85 8.18
C GLY A 477 0.46 2.09 9.08
N ALA A 478 0.55 2.54 10.33
CA ALA A 478 1.31 1.86 11.36
C ALA A 478 0.68 2.10 12.74
N VAL A 479 0.83 1.13 13.64
CA VAL A 479 0.36 1.26 15.03
C VAL A 479 1.54 1.43 15.96
N ASN A 480 1.51 2.50 16.74
CA ASN A 480 2.55 2.79 17.71
C ASN A 480 2.53 1.73 18.83
N PRO A 481 3.62 0.97 19.05
CA PRO A 481 3.64 -0.12 20.02
C PRO A 481 3.61 0.36 21.48
N ASP A 482 3.90 1.64 21.75
CA ASP A 482 4.00 2.20 23.10
C ASP A 482 2.68 2.76 23.63
N ASN A 483 1.76 3.17 22.75
CA ASN A 483 0.50 3.79 23.16
C ASN A 483 -0.70 3.33 22.35
N GLY A 484 -0.47 2.58 21.27
CA GLY A 484 -1.52 2.02 20.46
C GLY A 484 -2.21 2.99 19.52
N GLU A 485 -1.70 4.21 19.34
CA GLU A 485 -2.20 5.15 18.33
C GLU A 485 -1.93 4.61 16.93
N VAL A 486 -2.88 4.84 16.03
CA VAL A 486 -2.82 4.42 14.63
C VAL A 486 -2.47 5.63 13.78
N TYR A 487 -1.56 5.47 12.84
CA TYR A 487 -1.07 6.50 11.94
C TYR A 487 -1.34 6.06 10.52
N PHE A 488 -1.73 7.00 9.65
CA PHE A 488 -1.86 6.78 8.21
C PHE A 488 -1.27 7.94 7.43
N THR A 489 -0.60 7.63 6.33
CA THR A 489 -0.21 8.61 5.32
C THR A 489 -1.38 8.99 4.45
N LEU A 490 -1.37 10.26 4.05
CA LEU A 490 -2.31 10.90 3.15
C LEU A 490 -1.48 11.65 2.13
N THR A 491 -1.06 10.94 1.08
CA THR A 491 0.18 11.24 0.33
C THR A 491 0.12 12.52 -0.49
N ASN A 492 -1.03 12.81 -1.10
CA ASN A 492 -1.32 14.04 -1.83
C ASN A 492 -2.76 14.00 -2.37
N ASN A 493 -3.27 15.15 -2.79
CA ASN A 493 -4.51 15.30 -3.55
C ASN A 493 -4.53 16.67 -4.23
N THR A 494 -3.91 16.76 -5.40
CA THR A 494 -3.88 18.01 -6.20
C THR A 494 -5.26 18.37 -6.76
N ALA A 495 -6.19 17.41 -6.85
CA ALA A 495 -7.57 17.67 -7.22
C ALA A 495 -8.43 18.23 -6.07
N ARG A 496 -7.92 18.30 -4.82
CA ARG A 496 -8.69 18.84 -3.71
C ARG A 496 -8.99 20.32 -3.93
N THR A 497 -10.25 20.64 -4.14
CA THR A 497 -10.72 22.04 -4.23
C THR A 497 -11.15 22.58 -2.87
N THR A 498 -11.78 21.74 -2.04
CA THR A 498 -12.35 22.13 -0.76
C THR A 498 -11.56 21.50 0.38
N PRO A 499 -10.78 22.28 1.15
CA PRO A 499 -10.11 21.77 2.34
C PRO A 499 -11.12 21.47 3.45
N ASP A 500 -10.80 20.52 4.30
CA ASP A 500 -11.53 20.19 5.51
C ASP A 500 -10.57 19.91 6.67
N ALA A 501 -11.07 19.70 7.89
CA ALA A 501 -10.21 19.53 9.06
C ALA A 501 -9.19 18.37 8.92
N PRO A 502 -9.56 17.15 8.47
CA PRO A 502 -8.60 16.09 8.26
C PRO A 502 -7.75 16.28 7.00
N ASN A 503 -8.20 17.05 5.99
CA ASN A 503 -7.47 17.32 4.75
C ASN A 503 -7.36 18.85 4.51
N PRO A 504 -6.43 19.54 5.21
CA PRO A 504 -6.51 20.98 5.43
C PRO A 504 -6.03 21.85 4.27
N ARG A 505 -5.52 21.27 3.19
CA ARG A 505 -4.96 22.00 2.05
C ARG A 505 -5.76 21.80 0.77
N PRO A 506 -6.17 22.87 0.07
CA PRO A 506 -6.54 22.76 -1.34
C PRO A 506 -5.29 22.47 -2.18
N ASN A 507 -5.45 21.79 -3.32
CA ASN A 507 -4.37 21.41 -4.21
C ASN A 507 -3.17 20.83 -3.44
N ASN A 508 -3.45 19.86 -2.58
CA ASN A 508 -2.48 19.33 -1.63
C ASN A 508 -1.41 18.52 -2.38
N ALA A 509 -0.33 19.16 -2.79
CA ALA A 509 0.76 18.48 -3.52
C ALA A 509 1.68 17.66 -2.60
N TYR A 510 1.68 17.93 -1.30
CA TYR A 510 2.77 17.46 -0.42
C TYR A 510 2.38 16.35 0.54
N GLY A 511 1.09 16.21 0.87
CA GLY A 511 0.62 15.19 1.79
C GLY A 511 0.91 15.43 3.27
N HIS A 512 0.42 14.51 4.09
CA HIS A 512 0.41 14.62 5.54
C HIS A 512 0.23 13.26 6.20
N ILE A 513 0.44 13.21 7.51
CA ILE A 513 0.21 12.01 8.32
C ILE A 513 -0.90 12.33 9.32
N ILE A 514 -2.00 11.60 9.23
CA ILE A 514 -3.08 11.61 10.22
C ILE A 514 -2.80 10.55 11.28
N ARG A 515 -3.22 10.79 12.53
CA ARG A 515 -3.24 9.76 13.57
C ARG A 515 -4.52 9.78 14.39
N TRP A 516 -4.87 8.63 14.96
CA TRP A 516 -5.98 8.53 15.89
C TRP A 516 -5.72 7.54 17.03
N ARG A 517 -6.52 7.72 18.09
CA ARG A 517 -6.63 6.82 19.23
C ARG A 517 -8.05 6.28 19.29
N GLU A 518 -8.18 4.96 19.28
CA GLU A 518 -9.45 4.29 19.56
C GLU A 518 -9.92 4.59 20.99
N GLN A 519 -11.20 4.93 21.16
CA GLN A 519 -11.79 5.09 22.49
C GLN A 519 -11.97 3.73 23.20
N SER A 520 -12.07 2.64 22.42
CA SER A 520 -12.12 1.30 22.99
C SER A 520 -10.72 0.75 23.25
N ARG A 521 -10.53 0.17 24.44
CA ARG A 521 -9.28 -0.49 24.87
C ARG A 521 -8.92 -1.75 24.07
N ASP A 522 -9.88 -2.30 23.34
CA ASP A 522 -9.71 -3.48 22.48
C ASP A 522 -9.77 -3.14 21.00
N TYR A 523 -9.79 -1.85 20.65
CA TYR A 523 -9.89 -1.35 19.28
C TYR A 523 -11.18 -1.72 18.56
N ALA A 524 -12.10 -2.46 19.14
CA ALA A 524 -13.29 -2.94 18.44
C ALA A 524 -14.50 -2.00 18.60
N GLY A 525 -14.31 -0.84 19.24
CA GLY A 525 -15.32 0.20 19.36
C GLY A 525 -15.53 0.99 18.07
N ALA A 526 -16.58 1.79 18.03
CA ALA A 526 -16.98 2.56 16.85
C ALA A 526 -16.59 4.05 16.93
N ARG A 527 -15.71 4.44 17.86
CA ARG A 527 -15.34 5.85 18.10
C ARG A 527 -13.86 6.00 18.36
N PHE A 528 -13.32 7.12 17.88
CA PHE A 528 -11.91 7.47 18.04
C PHE A 528 -11.75 8.98 18.16
N ASN A 529 -10.56 9.41 18.58
CA ASN A 529 -10.12 10.80 18.56
C ASN A 529 -8.89 10.91 17.66
N TRP A 530 -8.84 11.95 16.83
CA TRP A 530 -7.81 12.10 15.80
C TRP A 530 -7.18 13.50 15.81
N ASN A 531 -5.96 13.59 15.28
CA ASN A 531 -5.30 14.84 14.91
C ASN A 531 -4.29 14.59 13.78
N LEU A 532 -3.71 15.66 13.24
CA LEU A 532 -2.63 15.55 12.25
C LEU A 532 -1.28 15.46 12.97
N PHE A 533 -0.52 14.42 12.68
CA PHE A 533 0.82 14.22 13.22
C PHE A 533 1.84 15.11 12.51
N LEU A 534 1.74 15.24 11.19
CA LEU A 534 2.69 15.96 10.35
C LEU A 534 1.99 16.50 9.11
N LEU A 535 2.31 17.73 8.71
CA LEU A 535 2.02 18.29 7.39
C LEU A 535 3.35 18.40 6.62
N ALA A 536 3.52 17.59 5.58
CA ALA A 536 4.72 17.59 4.73
C ALA A 536 4.67 18.79 3.76
N GLY A 537 5.80 19.18 3.17
CA GLY A 537 5.89 20.31 2.26
C GLY A 537 7.04 21.26 2.58
N PRO A 538 7.15 22.41 1.87
CA PRO A 538 8.19 23.40 2.10
C PRO A 538 8.08 24.02 3.49
N GLN A 539 9.16 24.61 4.00
CA GLN A 539 9.19 25.23 5.33
C GLN A 539 8.08 26.29 5.52
N SER A 540 7.68 26.99 4.46
CA SER A 540 6.59 27.98 4.51
C SER A 540 5.19 27.37 4.64
N ASP A 541 5.02 26.08 4.36
CA ASP A 541 3.74 25.37 4.27
C ASP A 541 3.85 23.93 4.82
N SER A 542 4.60 23.77 5.90
CA SER A 542 4.79 22.48 6.58
C SER A 542 4.69 22.64 8.08
N ARG A 543 4.44 21.52 8.75
CA ARG A 543 4.40 21.44 10.20
C ARG A 543 4.82 20.05 10.64
N GLY A 544 5.95 19.97 11.30
CA GLY A 544 6.47 18.74 11.87
C GLY A 544 5.77 18.32 13.17
N PRO A 545 6.14 17.15 13.72
CA PRO A 545 5.48 16.57 14.88
C PRO A 545 5.64 17.37 16.18
N ASN A 546 6.67 18.20 16.26
CA ASN A 546 6.90 19.14 17.35
C ASN A 546 6.10 20.46 17.20
N GLY A 547 5.26 20.55 16.17
CA GLY A 547 4.45 21.72 15.85
C GLY A 547 5.20 22.86 15.16
N GLN A 548 6.52 22.74 14.93
CA GLN A 548 7.35 23.69 14.18
C GLN A 548 7.36 23.36 12.68
N PRO A 549 7.64 24.33 11.80
CA PRO A 549 7.87 24.05 10.39
C PRO A 549 9.00 23.05 10.16
N LEU A 550 8.92 22.25 9.08
CA LEU A 550 10.02 21.38 8.68
C LEU A 550 11.19 22.22 8.16
N ASP A 551 12.41 21.77 8.43
CA ASP A 551 13.65 22.42 8.02
C ASP A 551 14.42 21.59 6.98
N ALA A 552 15.58 22.06 6.51
CA ALA A 552 16.38 21.33 5.53
C ALA A 552 16.77 19.89 5.95
N GLY A 553 16.89 19.64 7.26
CA GLY A 553 17.21 18.31 7.80
C GLY A 553 16.02 17.34 7.81
N THR A 554 14.80 17.86 7.66
CA THR A 554 13.55 17.14 7.92
C THR A 554 12.47 17.33 6.86
N ILE A 555 12.71 18.19 5.87
CA ILE A 555 11.77 18.47 4.78
C ILE A 555 11.49 17.20 3.96
N LEU A 556 10.22 16.93 3.68
CA LEU A 556 9.74 15.83 2.84
C LEU A 556 8.45 16.24 2.12
N ALA A 557 8.03 15.45 1.15
CA ALA A 557 6.72 15.48 0.52
C ALA A 557 6.32 14.06 0.12
N SER A 558 5.02 13.86 -0.13
CA SER A 558 4.41 12.56 -0.45
C SER A 558 4.86 11.46 0.52
N PRO A 559 4.62 11.65 1.85
CA PRO A 559 4.89 10.57 2.78
C PRO A 559 3.96 9.41 2.43
N ASP A 560 4.56 8.23 2.32
CA ASP A 560 3.91 7.00 1.92
C ASP A 560 4.21 5.91 2.96
N GLY A 561 5.24 5.09 2.76
CA GLY A 561 5.54 3.96 3.64
C GLY A 561 5.67 4.32 5.12
N LEU A 562 4.93 3.65 6.00
CA LEU A 562 5.00 3.83 7.45
C LEU A 562 5.34 2.54 8.19
N TRP A 563 6.24 2.62 9.16
CA TRP A 563 6.56 1.49 10.03
C TRP A 563 7.02 1.91 11.42
N PHE A 564 6.55 1.21 12.44
CA PHE A 564 7.06 1.36 13.80
C PHE A 564 8.06 0.25 14.12
N ASP A 565 9.23 0.63 14.63
CA ASP A 565 10.09 -0.34 15.28
C ASP A 565 9.65 -0.67 16.71
N GLU A 566 10.27 -1.68 17.31
CA GLU A 566 9.94 -2.16 18.66
C GLU A 566 10.22 -1.14 19.78
N ASP A 567 11.00 -0.09 19.50
CA ASP A 567 11.25 1.02 20.42
C ASP A 567 10.32 2.20 20.13
N GLY A 568 9.33 2.00 19.24
CA GLY A 568 8.25 2.90 18.86
C GLY A 568 8.72 4.18 18.16
N ARG A 569 9.84 4.12 17.43
CA ARG A 569 10.22 5.17 16.47
C ARG A 569 9.44 4.93 15.18
N LEU A 570 8.88 6.00 14.61
CA LEU A 570 8.15 5.97 13.36
C LEU A 570 9.13 6.18 12.20
N TRP A 571 9.21 5.21 11.31
CA TRP A 571 9.92 5.29 10.04
C TRP A 571 8.93 5.75 8.97
N ILE A 572 9.31 6.78 8.21
CA ILE A 572 8.48 7.44 7.20
C ILE A 572 9.24 7.36 5.87
N GLN A 573 8.69 6.70 4.87
CA GLN A 573 9.22 6.59 3.52
C GLN A 573 8.43 7.54 2.59
N THR A 574 8.95 7.85 1.41
CA THR A 574 8.31 8.81 0.50
C THR A 574 8.26 8.28 -0.93
N ASP A 575 7.14 8.54 -1.59
CA ASP A 575 6.96 8.41 -3.04
C ASP A 575 6.55 9.75 -3.67
N MET A 576 7.55 10.56 -3.95
CA MET A 576 7.41 11.75 -4.78
C MET A 576 7.63 11.37 -6.24
N SER A 577 6.79 11.92 -7.11
CA SER A 577 6.96 11.83 -8.56
C SER A 577 6.99 13.23 -9.21
N GLY A 578 7.11 13.27 -10.54
CA GLY A 578 6.99 14.50 -11.34
C GLY A 578 7.95 15.62 -10.92
N SER A 579 7.45 16.87 -10.86
CA SER A 579 8.29 18.04 -10.54
C SER A 579 8.82 18.04 -9.11
N GLN A 580 8.12 17.43 -8.15
CA GLN A 580 8.58 17.32 -6.77
C GLN A 580 9.87 16.50 -6.72
N LEU A 581 9.86 15.33 -7.37
CA LEU A 581 11.04 14.49 -7.50
C LEU A 581 12.09 15.16 -8.38
N ALA A 582 11.75 15.67 -9.56
CA ALA A 582 12.74 16.13 -10.55
C ALA A 582 13.50 17.41 -10.14
N SER A 583 12.83 18.38 -9.53
CA SER A 583 13.42 19.70 -9.25
C SER A 583 12.99 20.33 -7.92
N GLY A 584 12.10 19.68 -7.16
CA GLY A 584 11.69 20.13 -5.84
C GLY A 584 12.84 20.18 -4.82
N PRO A 585 12.66 20.93 -3.71
CA PRO A 585 13.69 21.10 -2.68
C PRO A 585 13.95 19.83 -1.85
N PHE A 586 13.15 18.78 -2.05
CA PHE A 586 13.16 17.55 -1.27
C PHE A 586 14.29 16.58 -1.65
N GLY A 587 14.89 16.75 -2.84
CA GLY A 587 15.84 15.79 -3.41
C GLY A 587 15.15 14.55 -3.98
N ASN A 588 15.84 13.42 -4.00
CA ASN A 588 15.26 12.11 -4.28
C ASN A 588 14.36 11.66 -3.12
N ASN A 589 13.58 10.61 -3.38
CA ASN A 589 12.82 9.92 -2.34
C ASN A 589 13.72 9.40 -1.22
N GLN A 590 13.14 9.30 -0.03
CA GLN A 590 13.90 9.26 1.22
C GLN A 590 13.17 8.47 2.29
N MET A 591 13.89 8.17 3.38
CA MET A 591 13.31 7.63 4.61
C MET A 591 13.76 8.47 5.80
N LEU A 592 12.81 8.83 6.66
CA LEU A 592 13.04 9.57 7.89
C LEU A 592 12.65 8.73 9.10
N VAL A 593 13.20 9.08 10.26
CA VAL A 593 12.84 8.51 11.55
C VAL A 593 12.33 9.65 12.44
N ALA A 594 11.12 9.50 12.95
CA ALA A 594 10.52 10.39 13.92
C ALA A 594 10.35 9.67 15.27
N ASP A 595 10.55 10.40 16.36
CA ASP A 595 10.08 9.99 17.68
C ASP A 595 8.76 10.71 17.97
N PRO A 596 7.61 10.01 17.93
CA PRO A 596 6.32 10.67 18.12
C PRO A 596 6.11 11.30 19.50
N ARG A 597 6.94 10.94 20.50
CA ARG A 597 6.85 11.50 21.85
C ARG A 597 7.49 12.87 21.95
N THR A 598 8.70 13.00 21.42
CA THR A 598 9.48 14.24 21.50
C THR A 598 9.25 15.16 20.30
N GLY A 599 8.79 14.58 19.19
CA GLY A 599 8.70 15.23 17.88
C GLY A 599 10.06 15.43 17.21
N GLU A 600 11.15 14.83 17.74
CA GLU A 600 12.44 14.78 17.06
C GLU A 600 12.30 13.97 15.76
N MET A 601 12.82 14.50 14.66
CA MET A 601 12.83 13.81 13.36
C MET A 601 14.17 14.00 12.68
N LYS A 602 14.67 12.94 12.02
CA LYS A 602 15.93 12.96 11.26
C LYS A 602 15.81 12.10 10.01
N ARG A 603 16.35 12.58 8.89
CA ARG A 603 16.48 11.79 7.66
C ARG A 603 17.55 10.73 7.80
N PHE A 604 17.21 9.48 7.45
CA PHE A 604 18.06 8.30 7.58
C PHE A 604 18.46 7.69 6.22
N LEU A 605 17.66 7.85 5.16
CA LEU A 605 18.01 7.33 3.84
C LEU A 605 17.62 8.31 2.75
N VAL A 606 18.44 8.39 1.70
CA VAL A 606 18.08 8.99 0.40
C VAL A 606 18.35 7.95 -0.69
N GLY A 607 17.35 7.72 -1.53
CA GLY A 607 17.37 6.74 -2.61
C GLY A 607 18.08 7.22 -3.89
N PRO A 608 18.27 6.31 -4.87
CA PRO A 608 18.83 6.63 -6.17
C PRO A 608 17.87 7.45 -7.03
N LEU A 609 18.30 7.80 -8.25
CA LEU A 609 17.49 8.61 -9.17
C LEU A 609 16.23 7.86 -9.61
N GLY A 610 15.10 8.57 -9.67
CA GLY A 610 13.84 8.04 -10.20
C GLY A 610 13.18 6.96 -9.34
N ALA A 611 13.80 6.55 -8.23
CA ALA A 611 13.21 5.58 -7.32
C ALA A 611 12.29 6.25 -6.30
N GLU A 612 11.33 5.48 -5.79
CA GLU A 612 10.72 5.70 -4.49
C GLU A 612 11.43 4.88 -3.40
N ILE A 613 11.09 5.17 -2.15
CA ILE A 613 11.47 4.36 -1.00
C ILE A 613 10.20 3.77 -0.42
N THR A 614 10.11 2.44 -0.39
CA THR A 614 8.95 1.67 0.07
C THR A 614 9.45 0.40 0.76
N GLY A 615 8.57 -0.39 1.38
CA GLY A 615 8.90 -1.69 1.96
C GLY A 615 9.92 -1.62 3.09
N ILE A 616 9.54 -2.00 4.31
CA ILE A 616 10.45 -1.98 5.45
C ILE A 616 10.19 -3.14 6.41
N THR A 617 11.26 -3.80 6.83
CA THR A 617 11.20 -4.83 7.87
C THR A 617 12.58 -5.01 8.51
N ALA A 618 12.65 -5.62 9.69
CA ALA A 618 13.89 -5.82 10.41
C ALA A 618 14.00 -7.24 10.95
N THR A 619 15.24 -7.68 11.19
CA THR A 619 15.47 -8.89 11.97
C THR A 619 15.03 -8.68 13.43
N PRO A 620 14.59 -9.74 14.16
CA PRO A 620 14.16 -9.63 15.55
C PRO A 620 15.17 -8.99 16.51
N ASP A 621 16.48 -9.14 16.24
CA ASP A 621 17.53 -8.50 17.04
C ASP A 621 17.74 -7.00 16.71
N PHE A 622 17.04 -6.49 15.69
CA PHE A 622 17.12 -5.15 15.13
C PHE A 622 18.54 -4.76 14.69
N ARG A 623 19.35 -5.72 14.23
CA ARG A 623 20.71 -5.48 13.70
C ARG A 623 20.76 -5.39 12.18
N THR A 624 19.72 -5.85 11.50
CA THR A 624 19.55 -5.70 10.06
C THR A 624 18.19 -5.09 9.78
N LEU A 625 18.19 -3.99 9.03
CA LEU A 625 17.01 -3.41 8.42
C LEU A 625 17.02 -3.77 6.93
N PHE A 626 15.88 -4.21 6.41
CA PHE A 626 15.65 -4.36 4.99
C PHE A 626 14.77 -3.20 4.54
N VAL A 627 15.13 -2.55 3.43
CA VAL A 627 14.35 -1.47 2.81
C VAL A 627 14.27 -1.70 1.31
N ASN A 628 13.12 -1.54 0.68
CA ASN A 628 13.02 -1.67 -0.77
C ASN A 628 13.24 -0.34 -1.49
N ILE A 629 13.85 -0.43 -2.67
CA ILE A 629 14.02 0.67 -3.62
C ILE A 629 13.22 0.28 -4.86
N GLN A 630 12.06 0.91 -5.04
CA GLN A 630 11.18 0.67 -6.19
C GLN A 630 11.65 1.49 -7.40
N HIS A 631 11.38 0.99 -8.61
CA HIS A 631 11.64 1.61 -9.93
C HIS A 631 12.80 2.64 -10.05
N PRO A 632 14.05 2.30 -9.68
CA PRO A 632 15.17 3.18 -9.96
C PRO A 632 15.21 3.50 -11.46
N GLY A 633 15.30 4.79 -11.78
CA GLY A 633 15.27 5.26 -13.16
C GLY A 633 13.91 5.14 -13.84
N GLU A 634 12.80 5.32 -13.11
CA GLU A 634 11.45 5.46 -13.70
C GLU A 634 11.48 6.31 -14.98
N GLY A 635 10.77 5.84 -16.02
CA GLY A 635 10.76 6.46 -17.35
C GLY A 635 11.95 6.10 -18.24
N SER A 636 12.85 5.21 -17.80
CA SER A 636 13.90 4.67 -18.67
C SER A 636 13.32 3.83 -19.81
N THR A 637 14.06 3.78 -20.91
CA THR A 637 13.78 2.93 -22.08
C THR A 637 14.98 2.05 -22.39
N PRO A 638 14.88 1.02 -23.26
CA PRO A 638 16.02 0.19 -23.63
C PRO A 638 17.24 0.96 -24.15
N THR A 639 17.01 2.14 -24.72
CA THR A 639 18.07 2.97 -25.32
C THR A 639 18.40 4.22 -24.49
N ASN A 640 17.70 4.47 -23.39
CA ASN A 640 17.91 5.62 -22.53
C ASN A 640 17.65 5.25 -21.07
N LEU A 641 18.71 4.88 -20.35
CA LEU A 641 18.65 4.54 -18.93
C LEU A 641 18.94 5.79 -18.10
N THR A 642 18.00 6.19 -17.24
CA THR A 642 18.09 7.40 -16.39
C THR A 642 18.70 7.12 -15.02
N SER A 643 18.70 5.85 -14.60
CA SER A 643 19.46 5.32 -13.47
C SER A 643 20.27 4.11 -13.91
N THR A 644 21.34 3.83 -13.18
CA THR A 644 22.19 2.64 -13.34
C THR A 644 22.30 1.84 -12.05
N TRP A 645 21.58 2.24 -11.01
CA TRP A 645 21.51 1.51 -9.74
C TRP A 645 20.71 0.20 -9.92
N PRO A 646 21.15 -0.93 -9.33
CA PRO A 646 22.23 -1.07 -8.34
C PRO A 646 23.59 -1.46 -8.93
N ASP A 647 23.66 -1.83 -10.21
CA ASP A 647 24.82 -2.54 -10.79
C ASP A 647 25.88 -1.62 -11.41
N GLY A 648 25.58 -0.34 -11.54
CA GLY A 648 26.47 0.68 -12.06
C GLY A 648 26.41 0.88 -13.58
N PRO A 649 27.27 1.76 -14.12
CA PRO A 649 27.12 2.29 -15.46
C PRO A 649 26.99 1.26 -16.58
N GLY A 650 26.07 1.50 -17.51
CA GLY A 650 25.81 0.61 -18.65
C GLY A 650 24.97 -0.62 -18.33
N ARG A 651 24.47 -0.75 -17.10
CA ARG A 651 23.53 -1.79 -16.68
C ARG A 651 22.12 -1.23 -16.55
N ARG A 652 21.14 -2.07 -16.87
CA ARG A 652 19.72 -1.76 -16.69
C ARG A 652 19.43 -1.52 -15.20
N PRO A 653 18.68 -0.46 -14.83
CA PRO A 653 18.34 -0.26 -13.44
C PRO A 653 17.36 -1.33 -12.97
N ARG A 654 17.46 -1.71 -11.69
CA ARG A 654 16.67 -2.80 -11.12
C ARG A 654 16.19 -2.45 -9.72
N SER A 655 14.89 -2.57 -9.47
CA SER A 655 14.37 -2.54 -8.11
C SER A 655 15.08 -3.59 -7.26
N ALA A 656 15.41 -3.26 -6.02
CA ALA A 656 16.09 -4.21 -5.14
C ALA A 656 15.78 -3.93 -3.68
N THR A 657 15.89 -4.97 -2.86
CA THR A 657 15.97 -4.80 -1.41
C THR A 657 17.36 -4.31 -1.05
N VAL A 658 17.47 -3.48 -0.03
CA VAL A 658 18.73 -3.02 0.54
C VAL A 658 18.84 -3.57 1.95
N VAL A 659 19.95 -4.22 2.23
CA VAL A 659 20.36 -4.63 3.57
C VAL A 659 21.10 -3.46 4.21
N ILE A 660 20.55 -2.90 5.28
CA ILE A 660 21.17 -1.86 6.08
C ILE A 660 21.65 -2.45 7.41
N THR A 661 22.91 -2.20 7.74
CA THR A 661 23.55 -2.62 8.98
C THR A 661 24.45 -1.52 9.52
N ARG A 662 24.76 -1.56 10.82
CA ARG A 662 25.82 -0.72 11.38
C ARG A 662 27.18 -1.37 11.18
N GLU A 663 28.18 -0.56 10.90
CA GLU A 663 29.57 -0.99 10.74
C GLU A 663 30.14 -1.59 12.04
N ASP A 664 29.71 -1.06 13.20
CA ASP A 664 30.06 -1.58 14.53
C ASP A 664 29.22 -2.81 14.95
N ARG A 665 28.35 -3.30 14.06
CA ARG A 665 27.46 -4.46 14.22
C ARG A 665 26.45 -4.33 15.37
N ARG A 666 26.24 -3.14 15.93
CA ARG A 666 25.21 -2.92 16.97
C ARG A 666 23.80 -2.86 16.36
N ARG A 667 22.79 -2.73 17.22
CA ARG A 667 21.40 -2.48 16.82
C ARG A 667 21.30 -1.20 15.99
N ILE A 668 20.41 -1.21 15.00
CA ILE A 668 20.23 -0.14 14.01
C ILE A 668 20.02 1.21 14.69
N LEU A 669 19.30 1.32 15.81
CA LEU A 669 19.18 2.58 16.55
C LEU A 669 19.21 2.39 18.07
#